data_AF-A0A1Z5KUW7-F1
#
_entry.id   AF-A0A1Z5KUW7-F1
#
_cell.length_a   1.000
_cell.length_b   1.000
_cell.length_c   1.000
_cell.angle_alpha   90.00
_cell.angle_beta   90.00
_cell.angle_gamma   90.00
#
_symmetry.space_group_name_H-M   'P 1'
#
loop_
_entity.id
_entity.type
_entity.pdbx_description
1 polymer ?
#
loop_
_entity_poly.entity_id
_entity_poly.type
_entity_poly.pdbx_seq_one_letter_code
_entity_poly.pdbx_strand_id
1 'polypeptide(L)'
;MSALTNGNEAVEDSVSTEKSNEGAYSGMHGNGSGSRTFHRSVSVGLTHLDWIQKEPADTVPDTRAMVVPRKRNNSSGSEGMSSILCQPSAALTKLISAESNRAAVDIIMQRPVMVFVLQRHDLDSLQLAIQQALRKASCRVYAMQAFNWLLRNVTQLTSLHDLLWCFVAATSPQPPCPDHSEEEPAEQKEEGSRKKDLAEIDKEATCEHPLSDLALAGEASCSPLREAFHTLLQTVSDLLVFLPPCSALQQMAMQCWRLRFHQSDHAFLHRSHVFSSISRILSHSEEAAAVQDDYSDSTVHPEGEQMSSASIEVLKDITAVTEIKASSRQAMVNSLTDNSTETFWESGDEDRNKTKVLTLTCSNLVRPRMVCVHVDNCRDLANKVSTITFKSGLNSEELRKLKQVEVESRYTGWASCVVPDPNHGVLRLELRGPDNSLRLRQLKVLGHQPGIAQGLAGNAQLSSGDCCSARIQQKNCEAETLRVFRLLTSQVFGKLLGEEEESPEKEVPAEMNAATSPERLDTSNDLKEHMVGILFSRSKLTHLQKQVCSHIVSAIKKETSRVRDEWESALSGGSSSYASRSVAPGSPTSRGNGRESTPADTYCFEMLSMVLALSGSTVGRAYLSQQVGLLRDLFSLLHTGSARVQRQVTSLLRRVLPEVPPPVLASVLQVGSLPPMDYGIMAGTSTATAAVPLDMERVGLLDVLLGCIAKALHVLTKVRGGRGVTGSALSSGVCASKLGSRWWLRGSVSPTLAQGIIQLLRDMAGGKLTEPWAKVTKAAIAESILNFTRLDEKYRTPTECLKTPTLWLALASLCVLDQDHVERLSSGQWVRGRSDGLQPQPRPMCDNHDDGETPAIISCNVCGNVCADCDRFLHLHRRTKSHQRQVFKEEEEAIKVDLHEGCGRTKLFWVMALADSKTLKAIVEFREGTKGKATSSSSSSSAMCRFCGGPAHAGLLSSGNVCSDCQEHAANACTKIHPCGHMCGGLKGETTCLPCLHGCGNPQGLRQDADDMCMICFSEALSCAPAVQLDCGHIFHHHCCRMVLSKSWTGPRITFGFSLCPICKAPMAHHVLRGLLEPIRVLYEDVRRKALMRLEYEGLHRTEAITVPGGRFYNDPAGFAMERYAYYVCFKCKKAYYGGEVRCDIEAGPVDEYDPAELVCGACSDVSRAQMCPKHGTDFLEYKCRYCCSVAVFFCFGTTHFCNACHDDFQRVANLPKHELPHCPAGPKAKQLEGEECPLHVKHPPTGEEFALGCGVCRNAHTF
;
A
#
# COMPACT_ATOMS: atom_id res chain seq x y z
N MET A 1 -1.72 59.96 -25.33
CA MET A 1 -2.70 60.95 -25.82
C MET A 1 -3.29 61.65 -24.60
N SER A 2 -3.12 62.99 -24.54
CA SER A 2 -3.97 64.03 -23.90
C SER A 2 -4.70 63.69 -22.58
N ALA A 3 -4.31 64.18 -21.39
CA ALA A 3 -4.32 65.57 -20.84
C ALA A 3 -5.67 66.02 -20.24
N LEU A 4 -5.58 66.84 -19.17
CA LEU A 4 -6.57 67.65 -18.43
C LEU A 4 -6.96 67.10 -17.03
N THR A 5 -7.06 67.84 -15.92
CA THR A 5 -6.53 69.14 -15.44
C THR A 5 -6.85 69.27 -13.94
N ASN A 6 -5.98 70.00 -13.24
CA ASN A 6 -6.04 70.65 -11.91
C ASN A 6 -7.39 70.92 -11.22
N GLY A 7 -7.33 70.89 -9.88
CA GLY A 7 -8.21 71.59 -8.94
C GLY A 7 -7.63 71.58 -7.52
N ASN A 8 -6.75 72.54 -7.22
CA ASN A 8 -6.26 72.89 -5.89
C ASN A 8 -7.32 73.75 -5.18
N GLU A 9 -7.56 73.51 -3.89
CA GLU A 9 -7.82 74.59 -2.93
C GLU A 9 -7.43 74.13 -1.52
N ALA A 10 -6.62 74.97 -0.87
CA ALA A 10 -6.06 74.81 0.45
C ALA A 10 -6.71 75.82 1.39
N VAL A 11 -6.88 75.49 2.69
CA VAL A 11 -6.78 76.46 3.79
C VAL A 11 -6.28 75.75 5.04
N GLU A 12 -5.31 76.41 5.67
CA GLU A 12 -4.49 76.05 6.82
C GLU A 12 -5.18 76.29 8.19
N ASP A 13 -4.38 76.04 9.24
CA ASP A 13 -4.43 76.55 10.61
C ASP A 13 -5.19 75.75 11.67
N SER A 14 -4.77 75.69 12.94
CA SER A 14 -3.46 75.57 13.61
C SER A 14 -3.79 75.48 15.11
N VAL A 15 -3.15 74.54 15.81
CA VAL A 15 -2.61 74.57 17.19
C VAL A 15 -3.32 75.38 18.30
N SER A 16 -3.68 74.70 19.42
CA SER A 16 -3.28 75.05 20.83
C SER A 16 -4.05 74.20 21.88
N THR A 17 -3.45 73.25 22.61
CA THR A 17 -2.85 73.32 23.99
C THR A 17 -3.68 73.96 25.13
N GLU A 18 -3.97 73.16 26.18
CA GLU A 18 -4.00 73.44 27.64
C GLU A 18 -4.47 72.13 28.34
N LYS A 19 -3.80 71.40 29.26
CA LYS A 19 -3.06 71.61 30.54
C LYS A 19 -3.90 71.96 31.80
N SER A 20 -4.24 70.88 32.53
CA SER A 20 -3.99 70.59 33.97
C SER A 20 -4.79 71.21 35.14
N ASN A 21 -4.96 70.36 36.17
CA ASN A 21 -5.18 70.57 37.63
C ASN A 21 -6.59 70.94 38.17
N GLU A 22 -6.98 70.63 39.42
CA GLU A 22 -6.68 69.61 40.45
C GLU A 22 -7.72 69.76 41.61
N GLY A 23 -8.04 68.67 42.34
CA GLY A 23 -8.49 68.64 43.76
C GLY A 23 -9.99 68.83 44.11
N ALA A 24 -10.62 68.24 45.14
CA ALA A 24 -10.30 67.17 46.12
C ALA A 24 -11.54 66.84 47.02
N TYR A 25 -11.60 65.60 47.58
CA TYR A 25 -12.33 65.06 48.78
C TYR A 25 -13.89 65.04 48.84
N SER A 26 -14.64 64.05 49.38
CA SER A 26 -14.43 62.82 50.19
C SER A 26 -15.75 61.99 50.25
N GLY A 27 -15.70 60.64 50.44
CA GLY A 27 -16.66 59.91 51.29
C GLY A 27 -17.50 58.70 50.77
N MET A 28 -16.93 57.49 50.88
CA MET A 28 -17.51 56.15 51.23
C MET A 28 -18.61 55.38 50.42
N HIS A 29 -18.20 54.15 50.04
CA HIS A 29 -18.85 52.82 49.98
C HIS A 29 -19.86 52.40 48.88
N GLY A 30 -19.53 51.29 48.19
CA GLY A 30 -20.51 50.25 47.81
C GLY A 30 -20.29 49.48 46.50
N ASN A 31 -19.37 48.52 46.48
CA ASN A 31 -19.31 47.23 45.72
C ASN A 31 -20.12 46.99 44.42
N GLY A 32 -19.43 46.46 43.39
CA GLY A 32 -19.99 45.74 42.21
C GLY A 32 -19.16 46.01 40.95
N SER A 33 -18.80 45.09 40.05
CA SER A 33 -19.16 43.69 39.84
C SER A 33 -18.14 43.11 38.84
N GLY A 34 -17.38 42.09 39.24
CA GLY A 34 -16.54 41.28 38.36
C GLY A 34 -17.31 40.07 37.85
N SER A 35 -17.24 39.86 36.54
CA SER A 35 -17.81 38.76 35.77
C SER A 35 -17.43 37.39 36.36
N ARG A 36 -18.42 36.51 36.56
CA ARG A 36 -18.20 35.08 36.83
C ARG A 36 -18.93 34.22 35.79
N THR A 37 -18.10 33.47 35.10
CA THR A 37 -18.34 32.30 34.26
C THR A 37 -19.16 31.23 34.98
N PHE A 38 -20.06 30.59 34.24
CA PHE A 38 -21.00 29.58 34.73
C PHE A 38 -20.57 28.21 34.21
N HIS A 39 -20.12 27.31 35.08
CA HIS A 39 -20.12 25.87 34.82
C HIS A 39 -21.13 25.17 35.73
N ARG A 40 -21.93 24.30 35.09
CA ARG A 40 -22.97 23.46 35.70
C ARG A 40 -22.33 22.30 36.46
N SER A 41 -22.70 22.13 37.72
CA SER A 41 -22.60 20.88 38.47
C SER A 41 -23.84 20.02 38.24
N VAL A 42 -23.63 18.71 38.11
CA VAL A 42 -24.68 17.68 38.24
C VAL A 42 -24.74 17.26 39.70
N SER A 43 -25.95 17.19 40.27
CA SER A 43 -26.21 16.49 41.54
C SER A 43 -27.39 15.58 41.35
N VAL A 44 -27.14 14.28 41.58
CA VAL A 44 -28.14 13.22 41.75
C VAL A 44 -28.63 13.26 43.21
N GLY A 45 -29.92 13.11 43.46
CA GLY A 45 -30.44 12.99 44.83
C GLY A 45 -31.97 12.93 44.91
N LEU A 46 -32.46 11.70 45.08
CA LEU A 46 -33.84 11.28 45.30
C LEU A 46 -34.42 11.76 46.65
N THR A 47 -35.73 11.47 46.82
CA THR A 47 -36.64 11.56 48.00
C THR A 47 -37.63 12.75 47.92
N HIS A 48 -38.96 12.62 48.12
CA HIS A 48 -39.78 11.56 48.72
C HIS A 48 -41.28 11.72 48.29
N LEU A 49 -41.99 10.58 48.16
CA LEU A 49 -43.41 10.20 48.40
C LEU A 49 -44.43 11.27 48.86
N ASP A 50 -45.75 11.24 48.66
CA ASP A 50 -46.82 10.26 48.35
C ASP A 50 -48.06 11.09 47.87
N TRP A 51 -49.14 10.65 47.22
CA TRP A 51 -50.13 9.61 47.56
C TRP A 51 -51.08 9.37 46.35
N ILE A 52 -51.39 8.10 46.02
CA ILE A 52 -52.66 7.68 45.41
C ILE A 52 -53.27 6.60 46.30
N GLN A 53 -54.53 6.79 46.70
CA GLN A 53 -55.48 5.69 46.82
C GLN A 53 -56.92 6.20 46.67
N LYS A 54 -57.57 5.85 45.55
CA LYS A 54 -58.88 5.17 45.45
C LYS A 54 -59.51 5.34 44.06
N GLU A 55 -59.86 4.21 43.46
CA GLU A 55 -60.85 4.04 42.37
C GLU A 55 -62.30 4.33 42.86
N PRO A 56 -63.40 4.16 42.07
CA PRO A 56 -63.57 3.77 40.65
C PRO A 56 -64.61 4.62 39.85
N ALA A 57 -64.70 4.39 38.53
CA ALA A 57 -65.93 4.20 37.72
C ALA A 57 -65.89 4.81 36.29
N ASP A 58 -66.21 3.93 35.33
CA ASP A 58 -66.96 4.10 34.07
C ASP A 58 -66.50 4.99 32.89
N THR A 59 -66.46 4.32 31.73
CA THR A 59 -66.80 4.74 30.35
C THR A 59 -65.82 5.55 29.48
N VAL A 60 -65.76 5.13 28.22
CA VAL A 60 -65.00 5.59 27.03
C VAL A 60 -65.95 6.48 26.16
N PRO A 61 -65.55 7.32 25.15
CA PRO A 61 -64.27 7.95 24.75
C PRO A 61 -64.33 9.50 24.53
N ASP A 62 -63.17 10.05 24.11
CA ASP A 62 -62.94 11.27 23.30
C ASP A 62 -63.02 12.67 23.95
N THR A 63 -61.86 13.37 24.03
CA THR A 63 -61.58 14.70 23.40
C THR A 63 -60.31 15.38 23.94
N ARG A 64 -59.52 15.92 22.99
CA ARG A 64 -58.54 17.04 23.07
C ARG A 64 -58.09 17.57 24.44
N ALA A 65 -56.77 17.55 24.70
CA ALA A 65 -56.10 18.46 25.62
C ALA A 65 -54.92 19.18 24.93
N MET A 66 -55.03 20.51 24.81
CA MET A 66 -53.97 21.43 24.42
C MET A 66 -52.89 21.48 25.51
N VAL A 67 -51.62 21.37 25.14
CA VAL A 67 -50.50 21.74 26.00
C VAL A 67 -50.00 23.13 25.60
N VAL A 68 -50.31 24.12 26.42
CA VAL A 68 -49.76 25.47 26.37
C VAL A 68 -48.40 25.47 27.09
N PRO A 69 -47.28 25.86 26.45
CA PRO A 69 -46.04 26.06 27.17
C PRO A 69 -46.06 27.42 27.89
N ARG A 70 -45.81 27.40 29.20
CA ARG A 70 -45.71 28.59 30.07
C ARG A 70 -44.55 29.49 29.63
N LYS A 71 -44.86 30.76 29.32
CA LYS A 71 -43.91 31.88 29.25
C LYS A 71 -43.22 32.08 30.62
N ARG A 72 -41.90 32.16 30.63
CA ARG A 72 -41.13 32.88 31.67
C ARG A 72 -40.58 34.15 31.05
N ASN A 73 -41.09 35.29 31.52
CA ASN A 73 -40.67 36.63 31.15
C ASN A 73 -39.56 37.06 32.13
N ASN A 74 -38.43 37.54 31.63
CA ASN A 74 -37.57 38.52 32.31
C ASN A 74 -36.78 39.29 31.25
N SER A 75 -36.59 40.59 31.52
CA SER A 75 -36.74 41.68 30.56
C SER A 75 -35.51 42.58 30.46
N SER A 76 -35.12 42.89 29.22
CA SER A 76 -34.64 44.18 28.68
C SER A 76 -34.27 43.90 27.21
N GLY A 77 -34.63 44.62 26.16
CA GLY A 77 -35.21 45.95 25.99
C GLY A 77 -34.56 46.56 24.74
N SER A 78 -34.89 46.07 23.55
CA SER A 78 -34.73 46.78 22.27
C SER A 78 -35.58 46.09 21.19
N GLU A 79 -36.49 46.85 20.59
CA GLU A 79 -37.46 46.39 19.61
C GLU A 79 -36.82 46.26 18.23
N GLY A 80 -36.82 45.03 17.69
CA GLY A 80 -36.34 44.74 16.33
C GLY A 80 -36.20 43.25 16.02
N MET A 81 -36.99 42.38 16.66
CA MET A 81 -36.86 40.92 16.48
C MET A 81 -37.75 40.46 15.32
N SER A 82 -37.14 40.20 14.17
CA SER A 82 -37.81 39.61 13.00
C SER A 82 -38.40 38.24 13.34
N SER A 83 -39.72 38.19 13.23
CA SER A 83 -40.63 37.05 13.38
C SER A 83 -40.35 35.91 12.37
N ILE A 84 -39.32 35.09 12.60
CA ILE A 84 -39.14 33.82 11.86
C ILE A 84 -39.21 32.59 12.77
N LEU A 85 -38.77 32.68 14.03
CA LEU A 85 -38.75 31.52 14.94
C LEU A 85 -39.99 31.40 15.85
N CYS A 86 -40.95 32.33 15.75
CA CYS A 86 -42.21 32.23 16.49
C CYS A 86 -43.33 31.50 15.73
N GLN A 87 -43.09 31.13 14.47
CA GLN A 87 -43.98 30.30 13.66
C GLN A 87 -43.14 29.30 12.85
N PRO A 88 -42.63 28.22 13.48
CA PRO A 88 -41.99 27.15 12.73
C PRO A 88 -42.97 26.62 11.66
N SER A 89 -42.48 26.32 10.46
CA SER A 89 -43.31 25.75 9.41
C SER A 89 -43.96 24.45 9.90
N ALA A 90 -45.11 24.07 9.32
CA ALA A 90 -45.80 22.84 9.70
C ALA A 90 -44.90 21.59 9.55
N ALA A 91 -43.95 21.63 8.60
CA ALA A 91 -42.95 20.60 8.40
C ALA A 91 -41.90 20.57 9.53
N LEU A 92 -41.36 21.72 9.93
CA LEU A 92 -40.39 21.82 11.05
C LEU A 92 -41.04 21.43 12.38
N THR A 93 -42.31 21.79 12.57
CA THR A 93 -43.10 21.42 13.76
C THR A 93 -43.35 19.90 13.79
N LYS A 94 -43.72 19.28 12.65
CA LYS A 94 -43.84 17.82 12.54
C LYS A 94 -42.52 17.09 12.79
N LEU A 95 -41.39 17.64 12.33
CA LEU A 95 -40.07 17.06 12.50
C LEU A 95 -39.63 17.04 13.97
N ILE A 96 -39.94 18.11 14.73
CA ILE A 96 -39.61 18.24 16.15
C ILE A 96 -40.58 17.44 17.05
N SER A 97 -41.82 17.23 16.60
CA SER A 97 -42.89 16.57 17.39
C SER A 97 -43.02 15.06 17.15
N ALA A 98 -42.26 14.48 16.21
CA ALA A 98 -42.38 13.07 15.85
C ALA A 98 -41.67 12.16 16.88
N GLU A 99 -42.43 11.66 17.86
CA GLU A 99 -41.91 10.76 18.91
C GLU A 99 -41.59 9.34 18.42
N SER A 100 -42.01 8.95 17.22
CA SER A 100 -41.99 7.56 16.77
C SER A 100 -40.72 7.10 16.06
N ASN A 101 -39.70 7.96 15.85
CA ASN A 101 -38.46 7.55 15.17
C ASN A 101 -37.20 8.33 15.61
N ARG A 102 -36.87 8.25 16.91
CA ARG A 102 -35.77 9.02 17.53
C ARG A 102 -34.41 8.92 16.79
N ALA A 103 -34.04 7.75 16.26
CA ALA A 103 -32.73 7.56 15.61
C ALA A 103 -32.58 8.35 14.29
N ALA A 104 -33.64 8.44 13.48
CA ALA A 104 -33.61 9.19 12.22
C ALA A 104 -33.71 10.70 12.45
N VAL A 105 -34.48 11.11 13.48
CA VAL A 105 -34.57 12.51 13.89
C VAL A 105 -33.23 12.98 14.47
N ASP A 106 -32.54 12.18 15.28
CA ASP A 106 -31.22 12.54 15.82
C ASP A 106 -30.17 12.77 14.72
N ILE A 107 -30.14 11.95 13.66
CA ILE A 107 -29.23 12.14 12.51
C ILE A 107 -29.54 13.45 11.76
N ILE A 108 -30.82 13.79 11.60
CA ILE A 108 -31.23 15.04 10.94
C ILE A 108 -30.93 16.25 11.84
N MET A 109 -31.14 16.13 13.15
CA MET A 109 -30.82 17.17 14.14
C MET A 109 -29.32 17.39 14.31
N GLN A 110 -28.48 16.40 13.95
CA GLN A 110 -27.02 16.51 13.93
C GLN A 110 -26.46 17.21 12.67
N ARG A 111 -27.28 17.45 11.63
CA ARG A 111 -26.82 18.17 10.43
C ARG A 111 -26.43 19.61 10.79
N PRO A 112 -25.31 20.16 10.27
CA PRO A 112 -24.81 21.49 10.65
C PRO A 112 -25.84 22.61 10.50
N VAL A 113 -26.67 22.55 9.45
CA VAL A 113 -27.74 23.52 9.20
C VAL A 113 -28.88 23.39 10.22
N MET A 114 -29.26 22.18 10.62
CA MET A 114 -30.30 21.97 11.63
C MET A 114 -29.79 22.34 13.03
N VAL A 115 -28.53 22.00 13.33
CA VAL A 115 -27.82 22.46 14.52
C VAL A 115 -27.78 23.99 14.56
N PHE A 116 -27.45 24.64 13.44
CA PHE A 116 -27.42 26.10 13.30
C PHE A 116 -28.80 26.74 13.54
N VAL A 117 -29.84 26.19 12.90
CA VAL A 117 -31.22 26.69 12.99
C VAL A 117 -31.84 26.49 14.37
N LEU A 118 -31.47 25.42 15.09
CA LEU A 118 -32.01 25.08 16.40
C LEU A 118 -31.23 25.68 17.58
N GLN A 119 -29.95 25.98 17.38
CA GLN A 119 -29.14 26.71 18.35
C GLN A 119 -29.47 28.20 18.28
N ARG A 120 -29.57 28.85 19.44
CA ARG A 120 -29.63 30.32 19.50
C ARG A 120 -28.28 30.88 19.10
N HIS A 121 -28.21 31.42 17.89
CA HIS A 121 -27.04 32.14 17.40
C HIS A 121 -27.17 33.61 17.78
N ASP A 122 -26.12 34.16 18.36
CA ASP A 122 -25.98 35.61 18.48
C ASP A 122 -25.59 36.16 17.10
N LEU A 123 -26.61 36.47 16.30
CA LEU A 123 -26.44 36.95 14.93
C LEU A 123 -25.68 38.27 14.88
N ASP A 124 -25.81 39.11 15.91
CA ASP A 124 -25.11 40.38 16.01
C ASP A 124 -23.61 40.15 16.24
N SER A 125 -23.25 39.24 17.15
CA SER A 125 -21.85 38.84 17.36
C SER A 125 -21.26 38.13 16.13
N LEU A 126 -22.03 37.30 15.43
CA LEU A 126 -21.57 36.64 14.20
C LEU A 126 -21.38 37.64 13.06
N GLN A 127 -22.30 38.58 12.88
CA GLN A 127 -22.18 39.66 11.91
C GLN A 127 -20.95 40.52 12.19
N LEU A 128 -20.70 40.85 13.47
CA LEU A 128 -19.50 41.58 13.89
C LEU A 128 -18.23 40.77 13.60
N ALA A 129 -18.23 39.46 13.88
CA ALA A 129 -17.09 38.57 13.61
C ALA A 129 -16.80 38.47 12.10
N ILE A 130 -17.83 38.37 11.25
CA ILE A 130 -17.70 38.37 9.78
C ILE A 130 -17.15 39.72 9.30
N GLN A 131 -17.67 40.84 9.80
CA GLN A 131 -17.17 42.18 9.44
C GLN A 131 -15.69 42.35 9.85
N GLN A 132 -15.32 41.86 11.03
CA GLN A 132 -13.93 41.89 11.50
C GLN A 132 -13.04 41.00 10.63
N ALA A 133 -13.49 39.79 10.27
CA ALA A 133 -12.75 38.89 9.39
C ALA A 133 -12.53 39.50 7.99
N LEU A 134 -13.56 40.15 7.42
CA LEU A 134 -13.46 40.87 6.14
C LEU A 134 -12.50 42.06 6.20
N ARG A 135 -12.53 42.84 7.29
CA ARG A 135 -11.58 43.94 7.52
C ARG A 135 -10.15 43.42 7.64
N LYS A 136 -9.93 42.36 8.43
CA LYS A 136 -8.63 41.70 8.57
C LYS A 136 -8.10 41.22 7.22
N ALA A 137 -8.94 40.53 6.44
CA ALA A 137 -8.57 40.05 5.10
C ALA A 137 -8.15 41.21 4.18
N SER A 138 -8.94 42.28 4.15
CA SER A 138 -8.67 43.47 3.31
C SER A 138 -7.37 44.17 3.71
N CYS A 139 -7.14 44.37 5.01
CA CYS A 139 -5.88 44.95 5.50
C CYS A 139 -4.67 44.07 5.15
N ARG A 140 -4.80 42.74 5.25
CA ARG A 140 -3.73 41.81 4.86
C ARG A 140 -3.45 41.86 3.37
N VAL A 141 -4.47 41.94 2.50
CA VAL A 141 -4.27 42.11 1.05
C VAL A 141 -3.41 43.34 0.78
N TYR A 142 -3.79 44.49 1.33
CA TYR A 142 -3.05 45.74 1.16
C TYR A 142 -1.63 45.64 1.71
N ALA A 143 -1.45 45.06 2.91
CA ALA A 143 -0.14 44.86 3.51
C ALA A 143 0.77 43.97 2.64
N MET A 144 0.27 42.84 2.13
CA MET A 144 1.05 41.94 1.25
C MET A 144 1.45 42.62 -0.05
N GLN A 145 0.55 43.42 -0.65
CA GLN A 145 0.86 44.22 -1.83
C GLN A 145 1.91 45.30 -1.54
N ALA A 146 1.82 45.98 -0.39
CA ALA A 146 2.79 46.98 0.04
C ALA A 146 4.17 46.36 0.31
N PHE A 147 4.23 45.23 1.02
CA PHE A 147 5.47 44.46 1.23
C PHE A 147 6.10 44.05 -0.10
N ASN A 148 5.29 43.53 -1.03
CA ASN A 148 5.76 43.13 -2.35
C ASN A 148 6.30 44.32 -3.16
N TRP A 149 5.64 45.47 -3.09
CA TRP A 149 6.12 46.70 -3.70
C TRP A 149 7.45 47.14 -3.07
N LEU A 150 7.58 47.14 -1.73
CA LEU A 150 8.82 47.51 -1.05
C LEU A 150 9.98 46.58 -1.42
N LEU A 151 9.77 45.25 -1.41
CA LEU A 151 10.80 44.27 -1.78
C LEU A 151 11.33 44.47 -3.20
N ARG A 152 10.52 44.98 -4.13
CA ARG A 152 10.92 45.27 -5.51
C ARG A 152 11.69 46.59 -5.69
N ASN A 153 11.58 47.51 -4.73
CA ASN A 153 12.17 48.85 -4.84
C ASN A 153 13.42 49.04 -3.95
N VAL A 154 13.59 48.22 -2.91
CA VAL A 154 14.72 48.34 -1.98
C VAL A 154 15.98 47.68 -2.54
N THR A 155 17.09 48.40 -2.51
CA THR A 155 18.40 47.94 -3.02
C THR A 155 19.41 47.59 -1.92
N GLN A 156 19.19 48.04 -0.67
CA GLN A 156 20.07 47.75 0.46
C GLN A 156 19.77 46.37 1.07
N LEU A 157 20.82 45.54 1.25
CA LEU A 157 20.70 44.17 1.75
C LEU A 157 20.16 44.09 3.19
N THR A 158 20.51 45.04 4.05
CA THR A 158 20.02 45.14 5.43
C THR A 158 18.52 45.45 5.46
N SER A 159 18.08 46.41 4.64
CA SER A 159 16.66 46.75 4.53
C SER A 159 15.82 45.60 3.92
N LEU A 160 16.38 44.85 2.97
CA LEU A 160 15.74 43.62 2.47
C LEU A 160 15.60 42.58 3.58
N HIS A 161 16.64 42.39 4.40
CA HIS A 161 16.59 41.48 5.54
C HIS A 161 15.49 41.88 6.52
N ASP A 162 15.43 43.17 6.88
CA ASP A 162 14.45 43.69 7.84
C ASP A 162 13.01 43.56 7.33
N LEU A 163 12.77 43.79 6.04
CA LEU A 163 11.45 43.58 5.44
C LEU A 163 10.99 42.12 5.52
N LEU A 164 11.89 41.17 5.23
CA LEU A 164 11.60 39.74 5.34
C LEU A 164 11.43 39.31 6.81
N TRP A 165 12.25 39.87 7.71
CA TRP A 165 12.10 39.67 9.15
C TRP A 165 10.74 40.15 9.65
N CYS A 166 10.30 41.35 9.25
CA CYS A 166 8.99 41.89 9.62
C CYS A 166 7.85 40.97 9.18
N PHE A 167 7.95 40.39 7.97
CA PHE A 167 6.99 39.41 7.50
C PHE A 167 6.99 38.14 8.37
N VAL A 168 8.15 37.52 8.60
CA VAL A 168 8.29 36.30 9.43
C VAL A 168 7.80 36.53 10.86
N ALA A 169 8.16 37.66 11.47
CA ALA A 169 7.75 38.04 12.81
C ALA A 169 6.23 38.24 12.91
N ALA A 170 5.60 38.83 11.89
CA ALA A 170 4.15 39.01 11.85
C ALA A 170 3.37 37.69 11.68
N THR A 171 3.99 36.67 11.09
CA THR A 171 3.40 35.33 10.92
C THR A 171 3.79 34.35 12.04
N SER A 172 4.65 34.75 12.98
CA SER A 172 5.08 33.89 14.10
C SER A 172 4.02 33.88 15.23
N PRO A 173 3.76 32.74 15.89
CA PRO A 173 2.78 32.66 16.96
C PRO A 173 3.18 33.54 18.16
N GLN A 174 2.23 34.27 18.74
CA GLN A 174 2.49 35.09 19.94
C GLN A 174 2.71 34.19 21.17
N PRO A 175 3.68 34.50 22.05
CA PRO A 175 3.85 33.78 23.30
C PRO A 175 2.59 33.96 24.18
N PRO A 176 2.13 32.91 24.89
CA PRO A 176 0.96 33.01 25.74
C PRO A 176 1.18 34.08 26.84
N CYS A 177 0.24 35.01 26.96
CA CYS A 177 0.25 36.05 27.96
C CYS A 177 0.05 35.40 29.35
N PRO A 178 0.88 35.70 30.38
CA PRO A 178 0.84 35.01 31.66
C PRO A 178 -0.39 35.29 32.55
N ASP A 179 -1.37 36.09 32.09
CA ASP A 179 -2.46 36.59 32.93
C ASP A 179 -3.80 35.82 32.83
N HIS A 180 -3.86 34.70 32.09
CA HIS A 180 -5.06 33.86 32.04
C HIS A 180 -4.73 32.38 32.26
N SER A 181 -4.29 32.06 33.48
CA SER A 181 -4.37 30.69 34.01
C SER A 181 -5.64 30.57 34.87
N GLU A 182 -6.78 30.29 34.24
CA GLU A 182 -7.94 29.77 34.97
C GLU A 182 -7.82 28.24 35.07
N GLU A 183 -8.15 27.74 36.26
CA GLU A 183 -7.92 26.40 36.77
C GLU A 183 -8.74 25.34 36.02
N GLU A 184 -8.08 24.40 35.35
CA GLU A 184 -8.69 23.14 34.90
C GLU A 184 -8.70 22.13 36.07
N PRO A 185 -9.83 21.47 36.38
CA PRO A 185 -9.94 20.57 37.52
C PRO A 185 -9.29 19.20 37.24
N ALA A 186 -8.67 18.66 38.29
CA ALA A 186 -7.80 17.49 38.24
C ALA A 186 -8.57 16.15 38.29
N GLU A 187 -9.07 15.64 37.16
CA GLU A 187 -9.42 14.21 37.03
C GLU A 187 -9.14 13.70 35.60
N GLN A 188 -7.87 13.33 35.33
CA GLN A 188 -7.45 12.35 34.32
C GLN A 188 -5.91 12.19 34.37
N LYS A 189 -5.42 11.49 35.40
CA LYS A 189 -4.04 11.01 35.49
C LYS A 189 -3.99 9.55 35.02
N GLU A 190 -3.94 9.30 33.71
CA GLU A 190 -3.37 8.04 33.21
C GLU A 190 -2.91 8.01 31.72
N GLU A 191 -2.73 9.16 31.05
CA GLU A 191 -2.15 9.21 29.68
C GLU A 191 -0.85 10.05 29.58
N GLY A 192 -0.09 10.15 30.68
CA GLY A 192 1.08 11.03 30.78
C GLY A 192 2.38 10.55 30.11
N SER A 193 2.43 9.37 29.48
CA SER A 193 3.70 8.80 28.98
C SER A 193 3.91 8.89 27.47
N ARG A 194 2.94 9.35 26.67
CA ARG A 194 3.09 9.48 25.20
C ARG A 194 3.19 10.92 24.69
N LYS A 195 2.79 11.91 25.49
CA LYS A 195 2.88 13.34 25.10
C LYS A 195 4.30 13.95 25.21
N LYS A 196 5.24 13.27 25.86
CA LYS A 196 6.61 13.79 26.05
C LYS A 196 7.48 13.65 24.80
N ASP A 197 7.23 12.64 23.97
CA ASP A 197 7.99 12.38 22.73
C ASP A 197 7.45 13.18 21.53
N LEU A 198 6.15 13.53 21.53
CA LEU A 198 5.54 14.41 20.50
C LEU A 198 5.83 15.90 20.74
N ALA A 199 6.01 16.31 21.99
CA ALA A 199 6.32 17.71 22.34
C ALA A 199 7.76 18.15 21.98
N GLU A 200 8.65 17.23 21.60
CA GLU A 200 9.98 17.59 21.09
C GLU A 200 9.99 17.92 19.59
N ILE A 201 9.02 17.43 18.83
CA ILE A 201 8.87 17.73 17.39
C ILE A 201 8.17 19.08 17.17
N ASP A 202 7.29 19.51 18.10
CA ASP A 202 6.47 20.72 17.96
C ASP A 202 7.05 21.97 18.69
N LYS A 203 8.30 21.90 19.18
CA LYS A 203 9.00 23.03 19.83
C LYS A 203 9.64 24.04 18.87
N GLU A 204 9.58 23.81 17.57
CA GLU A 204 10.05 24.77 16.56
C GLU A 204 8.85 25.49 15.92
N ALA A 205 8.45 26.60 16.54
CA ALA A 205 7.30 27.44 16.15
C ALA A 205 7.20 27.64 14.62
N THR A 206 6.22 26.99 14.00
CA THR A 206 5.90 27.16 12.58
C THR A 206 5.15 28.48 12.39
N CYS A 207 5.44 29.22 11.33
CA CYS A 207 4.67 30.43 11.01
C CYS A 207 3.25 30.06 10.58
N GLU A 208 2.26 30.84 11.01
CA GLU A 208 0.87 30.64 10.66
C GLU A 208 0.56 31.10 9.23
N HIS A 209 -0.27 30.32 8.54
CA HIS A 209 -0.73 30.68 7.21
C HIS A 209 -1.57 31.96 7.27
N PRO A 210 -1.41 32.95 6.38
CA PRO A 210 -2.20 34.20 6.40
C PRO A 210 -3.73 34.06 6.25
N LEU A 211 -4.22 32.84 6.07
CA LEU A 211 -5.64 32.48 5.95
C LEU A 211 -6.16 31.66 7.15
N SER A 212 -5.31 31.28 8.11
CA SER A 212 -5.65 30.34 9.20
C SER A 212 -6.80 30.82 10.10
N ASP A 213 -6.87 32.12 10.38
CA ASP A 213 -7.86 32.75 11.28
C ASP A 213 -9.03 33.44 10.52
N LEU A 214 -9.20 33.15 9.23
CA LEU A 214 -10.19 33.81 8.35
C LEU A 214 -11.36 32.91 7.91
N ALA A 215 -11.68 31.86 8.68
CA ALA A 215 -12.74 30.91 8.34
C ALA A 215 -14.11 31.56 8.04
N LEU A 216 -14.41 32.70 8.67
CA LEU A 216 -15.69 33.42 8.54
C LEU A 216 -15.73 34.46 7.40
N ALA A 217 -14.61 34.75 6.73
CA ALA A 217 -14.54 35.80 5.71
C ALA A 217 -15.18 35.37 4.37
N GLY A 218 -15.23 34.06 4.09
CA GLY A 218 -15.78 33.50 2.86
C GLY A 218 -14.81 33.52 1.67
N GLU A 219 -15.09 32.70 0.65
CA GLU A 219 -14.16 32.47 -0.49
C GLU A 219 -13.87 33.74 -1.31
N ALA A 220 -14.84 34.64 -1.44
CA ALA A 220 -14.72 35.86 -2.23
C ALA A 220 -13.65 36.83 -1.70
N SER A 221 -13.46 36.92 -0.37
CA SER A 221 -12.39 37.74 0.23
C SER A 221 -11.08 36.98 0.40
N CYS A 222 -11.12 35.66 0.49
CA CYS A 222 -9.92 34.83 0.64
C CYS A 222 -9.14 34.69 -0.68
N SER A 223 -9.80 34.76 -1.84
CA SER A 223 -9.14 34.64 -3.15
C SER A 223 -8.13 35.78 -3.43
N PRO A 224 -8.48 37.08 -3.29
CA PRO A 224 -7.50 38.16 -3.48
C PRO A 224 -6.33 38.11 -2.50
N LEU A 225 -6.58 37.68 -1.26
CA LEU A 225 -5.53 37.52 -0.25
C LEU A 225 -4.55 36.40 -0.61
N ARG A 226 -5.06 35.26 -1.09
CA ARG A 226 -4.23 34.16 -1.58
C ARG A 226 -3.35 34.60 -2.75
N GLU A 227 -3.89 35.35 -3.70
CA GLU A 227 -3.14 35.86 -4.86
C GLU A 227 -2.05 36.86 -4.46
N ALA A 228 -2.37 37.81 -3.58
CA ALA A 228 -1.38 38.76 -3.05
C ALA A 228 -0.25 38.06 -2.27
N PHE A 229 -0.60 37.03 -1.49
CA PHE A 229 0.34 36.20 -0.75
C PHE A 229 1.26 35.38 -1.68
N HIS A 230 0.70 34.70 -2.68
CA HIS A 230 1.48 33.96 -3.68
C HIS A 230 2.42 34.89 -4.47
N THR A 231 1.97 36.10 -4.81
CA THR A 231 2.78 37.10 -5.51
C THR A 231 3.97 37.57 -4.67
N LEU A 232 3.76 37.77 -3.37
CA LEU A 232 4.83 38.12 -2.43
C LEU A 232 5.87 36.98 -2.35
N LEU A 233 5.43 35.74 -2.10
CA LEU A 233 6.32 34.59 -2.01
C LEU A 233 7.04 34.28 -3.32
N GLN A 234 6.39 34.50 -4.48
CA GLN A 234 7.06 34.39 -5.77
C GLN A 234 8.22 35.38 -5.86
N THR A 235 8.00 36.63 -5.47
CA THR A 235 9.04 37.67 -5.46
C THR A 235 10.19 37.30 -4.51
N VAL A 236 9.90 36.70 -3.35
CA VAL A 236 10.95 36.16 -2.45
C VAL A 236 11.72 35.01 -3.13
N SER A 237 11.04 34.12 -3.86
CA SER A 237 11.68 33.03 -4.61
C SER A 237 12.61 33.52 -5.71
N ASP A 238 12.16 34.54 -6.45
CA ASP A 238 12.93 35.15 -7.53
C ASP A 238 14.18 35.84 -6.97
N LEU A 239 14.07 36.49 -5.81
CA LEU A 239 15.19 37.12 -5.11
C LEU A 239 16.22 36.09 -4.61
N LEU A 240 15.79 34.92 -4.10
CA LEU A 240 16.66 33.88 -3.53
C LEU A 240 17.84 33.47 -4.43
N VAL A 241 17.67 33.58 -5.76
CA VAL A 241 18.69 33.23 -6.75
C VAL A 241 19.85 34.24 -6.79
N PHE A 242 19.59 35.50 -6.41
CA PHE A 242 20.54 36.61 -6.49
C PHE A 242 21.16 37.00 -5.15
N LEU A 243 20.67 36.42 -4.04
CA LEU A 243 21.19 36.71 -2.70
C LEU A 243 22.59 36.11 -2.49
N PRO A 244 23.46 36.77 -1.71
CA PRO A 244 24.77 36.23 -1.36
C PRO A 244 24.62 34.84 -0.72
N PRO A 245 25.36 33.81 -1.20
CA PRO A 245 25.20 32.44 -0.74
C PRO A 245 25.56 32.33 0.75
N CYS A 246 24.77 31.56 1.49
CA CYS A 246 24.96 31.28 2.90
C CYS A 246 24.97 32.52 3.82
N SER A 247 24.37 33.62 3.38
CA SER A 247 24.23 34.85 4.17
C SER A 247 23.03 34.82 5.13
N ALA A 248 23.04 35.70 6.14
CA ALA A 248 21.87 35.90 7.03
C ALA A 248 20.62 36.32 6.25
N LEU A 249 20.77 37.08 5.17
CA LEU A 249 19.69 37.46 4.27
C LEU A 249 19.10 36.26 3.52
N GLN A 250 19.93 35.36 2.98
CA GLN A 250 19.46 34.13 2.35
C GLN A 250 18.77 33.19 3.35
N GLN A 251 19.28 33.10 4.58
CA GLN A 251 18.64 32.39 5.68
C GLN A 251 17.24 32.96 5.98
N MET A 252 17.12 34.28 6.12
CA MET A 252 15.84 34.95 6.40
C MET A 252 14.83 34.79 5.25
N ALA A 253 15.28 34.88 4.00
CA ALA A 253 14.45 34.60 2.83
C ALA A 253 13.92 33.15 2.83
N MET A 254 14.73 32.18 3.27
CA MET A 254 14.28 30.80 3.47
C MET A 254 13.26 30.70 4.62
N GLN A 255 13.41 31.46 5.70
CA GLN A 255 12.47 31.45 6.82
C GLN A 255 11.06 31.91 6.44
N CYS A 256 10.91 32.75 5.41
CA CYS A 256 9.60 33.15 4.86
C CYS A 256 8.75 31.95 4.36
N TRP A 257 9.38 30.80 4.10
CA TRP A 257 8.73 29.57 3.65
C TRP A 257 8.38 28.61 4.80
N ARG A 258 8.64 28.99 6.07
CA ARG A 258 8.30 28.17 7.26
C ARG A 258 6.81 28.23 7.62
N LEU A 259 5.94 28.12 6.63
CA LEU A 259 4.48 28.25 6.75
C LEU A 259 3.79 26.89 6.63
N ARG A 260 2.59 26.76 7.23
CA ARG A 260 1.68 25.63 6.99
C ARG A 260 0.81 25.89 5.76
N PHE A 261 1.25 25.44 4.58
CA PHE A 261 0.52 25.58 3.33
C PHE A 261 -0.72 24.69 3.29
N HIS A 262 -1.78 25.17 2.63
CA HIS A 262 -2.98 24.37 2.38
C HIS A 262 -2.84 23.57 1.08
N GLN A 263 -3.67 22.54 0.91
CA GLN A 263 -3.70 21.74 -0.32
C GLN A 263 -4.00 22.59 -1.58
N SER A 264 -4.71 23.71 -1.44
CA SER A 264 -4.94 24.67 -2.52
C SER A 264 -3.68 25.37 -3.02
N ASP A 265 -2.60 25.39 -2.24
CA ASP A 265 -1.36 26.11 -2.56
C ASP A 265 -0.32 25.21 -3.27
N HIS A 266 -0.55 23.90 -3.38
CA HIS A 266 0.43 22.95 -3.94
C HIS A 266 0.80 23.26 -5.40
N ALA A 267 -0.16 23.71 -6.21
CA ALA A 267 0.10 24.11 -7.60
C ALA A 267 1.03 25.34 -7.67
N PHE A 268 0.94 26.25 -6.69
CA PHE A 268 1.84 27.40 -6.58
C PHE A 268 3.25 26.97 -6.15
N LEU A 269 3.39 26.09 -5.15
CA LEU A 269 4.69 25.56 -4.71
C LEU A 269 5.49 24.92 -5.86
N HIS A 270 4.80 24.29 -6.81
CA HIS A 270 5.44 23.76 -8.01
C HIS A 270 6.00 24.87 -8.91
N ARG A 271 5.20 25.92 -9.17
CA ARG A 271 5.54 27.03 -10.08
C ARG A 271 6.55 28.01 -9.49
N SER A 272 6.64 28.10 -8.16
CA SER A 272 7.50 29.07 -7.49
C SER A 272 8.98 28.73 -7.56
N HIS A 273 9.37 27.55 -8.04
CA HIS A 273 10.75 27.07 -8.10
C HIS A 273 11.48 27.03 -6.75
N VAL A 274 10.77 27.12 -5.62
CA VAL A 274 11.36 27.08 -4.27
C VAL A 274 12.21 25.81 -4.05
N PHE A 275 11.77 24.66 -4.58
CA PHE A 275 12.52 23.40 -4.50
C PHE A 275 13.84 23.43 -5.27
N SER A 276 13.90 24.16 -6.40
CA SER A 276 15.15 24.37 -7.14
C SER A 276 16.12 25.23 -6.34
N SER A 277 15.63 26.30 -5.69
CA SER A 277 16.44 27.17 -4.83
C SER A 277 16.96 26.43 -3.60
N ILE A 278 16.13 25.60 -2.94
CA ILE A 278 16.55 24.71 -1.83
C ILE A 278 17.67 23.76 -2.30
N SER A 279 17.48 23.10 -3.44
CA SER A 279 18.48 22.19 -4.00
C SER A 279 19.81 22.90 -4.30
N ARG A 280 19.74 24.11 -4.87
CA ARG A 280 20.91 24.94 -5.19
C ARG A 280 21.69 25.31 -3.93
N ILE A 281 21.03 25.82 -2.89
CA ILE A 281 21.65 26.22 -1.62
C ILE A 281 22.36 25.04 -0.95
N LEU A 282 21.69 23.87 -0.88
CA LEU A 282 22.27 22.65 -0.30
C LEU A 282 23.37 22.02 -1.14
N SER A 283 23.49 22.39 -2.43
CA SER A 283 24.50 21.85 -3.34
C SER A 283 25.79 22.68 -3.40
N HIS A 284 25.71 24.01 -3.29
CA HIS A 284 26.89 24.88 -3.29
C HIS A 284 27.70 24.76 -2.00
N SER A 285 27.09 24.38 -0.89
CA SER A 285 27.80 24.13 0.37
C SER A 285 28.75 22.94 0.30
N GLU A 286 28.40 21.89 -0.47
CA GLU A 286 29.27 20.72 -0.68
C GLU A 286 30.46 21.05 -1.58
N GLU A 287 30.28 21.87 -2.63
CA GLU A 287 31.38 22.31 -3.50
C GLU A 287 32.34 23.25 -2.78
N ALA A 288 31.83 24.18 -1.96
CA ALA A 288 32.66 25.04 -1.14
C ALA A 288 33.46 24.26 -0.07
N ALA A 289 32.89 23.18 0.48
CA ALA A 289 33.59 22.29 1.39
C ALA A 289 34.66 21.43 0.67
N ALA A 290 34.40 20.98 -0.56
CA ALA A 290 35.31 20.13 -1.32
C ALA A 290 36.52 20.87 -1.92
N VAL A 291 36.38 22.15 -2.30
CA VAL A 291 37.47 22.94 -2.91
C VAL A 291 38.50 23.42 -1.87
N GLN A 292 38.15 23.47 -0.59
CA GLN A 292 39.03 23.98 0.48
C GLN A 292 39.78 22.90 1.26
N ASP A 293 39.41 21.63 1.17
CA ASP A 293 40.22 20.52 1.71
C ASP A 293 41.49 20.26 0.89
N ASP A 294 41.58 20.75 -0.36
CA ASP A 294 42.74 20.58 -1.25
C ASP A 294 43.77 21.72 -1.20
N TYR A 295 43.47 22.86 -0.55
CA TYR A 295 44.37 24.02 -0.46
C TYR A 295 44.70 24.35 1.00
N SER A 296 45.40 23.44 1.68
CA SER A 296 46.27 23.83 2.78
C SER A 296 47.57 24.39 2.20
N ASP A 297 47.79 25.68 2.43
CA ASP A 297 49.01 26.47 2.13
C ASP A 297 48.94 27.38 0.90
N SER A 298 48.31 28.55 1.06
CA SER A 298 48.65 29.78 0.31
C SER A 298 47.98 31.00 0.96
N THR A 299 48.81 31.92 1.44
CA THR A 299 48.45 33.25 1.94
C THR A 299 47.84 34.11 0.84
N VAL A 300 46.51 34.24 0.81
CA VAL A 300 45.82 35.35 0.15
C VAL A 300 44.70 35.83 1.06
N HIS A 301 44.94 36.94 1.76
CA HIS A 301 43.90 37.73 2.39
C HIS A 301 43.03 38.38 1.30
N PRO A 302 41.70 38.21 1.29
CA PRO A 302 40.82 39.15 0.62
C PRO A 302 40.75 40.40 1.52
N GLU A 303 41.47 41.44 1.14
CA GLU A 303 41.29 42.77 1.69
C GLU A 303 39.94 43.33 1.22
N GLY A 304 38.96 43.31 2.10
CA GLY A 304 37.65 43.93 1.86
C GLY A 304 36.68 43.65 3.00
N GLU A 305 36.32 44.71 3.72
CA GLU A 305 35.26 44.81 4.74
C GLU A 305 35.66 44.47 6.20
N GLN A 306 36.21 45.51 6.84
CA GLN A 306 36.12 45.74 8.27
C GLN A 306 34.65 45.70 8.72
N MET A 307 34.22 44.66 9.45
CA MET A 307 33.05 44.78 10.33
C MET A 307 33.13 43.84 11.55
N SER A 308 33.27 44.46 12.72
CA SER A 308 33.12 43.93 14.09
C SER A 308 34.07 42.83 14.60
N SER A 309 34.89 43.23 15.59
CA SER A 309 35.81 42.45 16.41
C SER A 309 35.11 41.48 17.38
N ALA A 310 34.35 40.51 16.86
CA ALA A 310 33.76 39.45 17.68
C ALA A 310 34.62 38.18 17.61
N SER A 311 35.28 37.81 18.72
CA SER A 311 35.99 36.54 18.86
C SER A 311 35.03 35.44 19.34
N ILE A 312 34.95 34.34 18.61
CA ILE A 312 34.14 33.17 18.99
C ILE A 312 35.06 32.14 19.67
N GLU A 313 34.77 31.79 20.92
CA GLU A 313 35.49 30.77 21.69
C GLU A 313 34.59 29.55 21.98
N VAL A 314 35.15 28.34 21.92
CA VAL A 314 34.45 27.08 22.27
C VAL A 314 35.03 26.54 23.58
N LEU A 315 34.19 26.40 24.61
CA LEU A 315 34.59 25.90 25.93
C LEU A 315 34.25 24.41 26.08
N LYS A 316 35.16 23.62 26.66
CA LYS A 316 34.94 22.20 26.96
C LYS A 316 34.46 22.01 28.40
N ASP A 317 33.64 21.00 28.65
CA ASP A 317 33.27 20.58 30.01
C ASP A 317 34.48 19.92 30.68
N ILE A 318 35.02 20.59 31.70
CA ILE A 318 36.20 20.16 32.46
C ILE A 318 35.83 19.76 33.90
N THR A 319 34.55 19.58 34.17
CA THR A 319 34.05 19.24 35.51
C THR A 319 34.67 17.94 36.02
N ALA A 320 34.84 16.93 35.16
CA ALA A 320 35.39 15.63 35.51
C ALA A 320 36.86 15.66 35.97
N VAL A 321 37.62 16.68 35.55
CA VAL A 321 39.04 16.86 35.92
C VAL A 321 39.23 17.93 37.00
N THR A 322 38.14 18.44 37.56
CA THR A 322 38.13 19.44 38.62
C THR A 322 37.86 18.77 39.97
N GLU A 323 38.71 19.00 40.97
CA GLU A 323 38.48 18.50 42.33
C GLU A 323 37.43 19.37 43.03
N ILE A 324 36.34 18.76 43.50
CA ILE A 324 35.22 19.47 44.16
C ILE A 324 35.23 19.14 45.66
N LYS A 325 35.42 20.16 46.50
CA LYS A 325 35.33 20.08 47.96
C LYS A 325 34.13 20.85 48.47
N ALA A 326 33.22 20.18 49.17
CA ALA A 326 32.08 20.78 49.84
C ALA A 326 32.39 21.07 51.32
N SER A 327 31.76 22.10 51.87
CA SER A 327 31.87 22.45 53.29
C SER A 327 31.31 21.38 54.22
N SER A 328 30.31 20.62 53.76
CA SER A 328 29.71 19.51 54.48
C SER A 328 29.21 18.43 53.51
N ARG A 329 29.00 17.22 54.04
CA ARG A 329 28.48 16.04 53.31
C ARG A 329 29.21 15.80 51.98
N GLN A 330 30.55 15.74 52.03
CA GLN A 330 31.41 15.51 50.85
C GLN A 330 31.01 14.28 50.03
N ALA A 331 30.47 13.23 50.67
CA ALA A 331 30.00 12.01 49.99
C ALA A 331 28.88 12.25 48.97
N MET A 332 28.13 13.36 49.08
CA MET A 332 27.03 13.71 48.17
C MET A 332 27.49 14.55 46.97
N VAL A 333 28.77 14.93 46.88
CA VAL A 333 29.26 15.81 45.81
C VAL A 333 29.13 15.18 44.42
N ASN A 334 29.21 13.85 44.31
CA ASN A 334 29.01 13.14 43.04
C ASN A 334 27.62 13.38 42.43
N SER A 335 26.62 13.70 43.25
CA SER A 335 25.27 14.07 42.81
C SER A 335 25.22 15.41 42.07
N LEU A 336 26.24 16.27 42.19
CA LEU A 336 26.31 17.52 41.44
C LEU A 336 26.82 17.33 40.00
N THR A 337 27.44 16.19 39.71
CA THR A 337 28.16 15.94 38.45
C THR A 337 27.61 14.75 37.67
N ASP A 338 26.51 14.14 38.12
CA ASP A 338 25.90 12.95 37.50
C ASP A 338 25.00 13.26 36.28
N ASN A 339 24.95 14.54 35.87
CA ASN A 339 24.08 15.05 34.79
C ASN A 339 22.58 14.80 35.01
N SER A 340 22.13 14.54 36.23
CA SER A 340 20.70 14.49 36.61
C SER A 340 20.30 15.73 37.40
N THR A 341 19.07 16.23 37.20
CA THR A 341 18.51 17.26 38.11
C THR A 341 17.65 16.62 39.21
N GLU A 342 17.52 15.29 39.24
CA GLU A 342 16.76 14.58 40.27
C GLU A 342 17.57 14.40 41.56
N THR A 343 18.87 14.27 41.41
CA THR A 343 19.87 14.18 42.49
C THR A 343 20.36 15.58 42.89
N PHE A 344 20.90 15.69 44.11
CA PHE A 344 21.33 16.96 44.65
C PHE A 344 22.38 16.77 45.75
N TRP A 345 23.24 17.78 45.92
CA TRP A 345 23.99 17.97 47.16
C TRP A 345 23.15 18.81 48.13
N GLU A 346 23.06 18.36 49.38
CA GLU A 346 22.42 19.09 50.47
C GLU A 346 23.47 19.42 51.53
N SER A 347 23.54 20.67 51.95
CA SER A 347 24.45 21.05 53.04
C SER A 347 24.01 20.44 54.38
N GLY A 348 24.95 19.95 55.19
CA GLY A 348 24.69 19.37 56.50
C GLY A 348 24.63 20.37 57.66
N ASP A 349 24.29 19.85 58.84
CA ASP A 349 24.16 20.64 60.08
C ASP A 349 25.49 21.23 60.59
N GLU A 350 26.63 20.67 60.15
CA GLU A 350 27.99 21.15 60.46
C GLU A 350 28.22 22.61 60.00
N ASP A 351 27.46 23.02 58.98
CA ASP A 351 27.49 24.35 58.40
C ASP A 351 26.35 25.25 58.91
N ARG A 352 25.59 24.84 59.93
CA ARG A 352 24.51 25.65 60.49
C ARG A 352 25.02 27.03 60.94
N ASN A 353 24.33 28.09 60.51
CA ASN A 353 24.74 29.50 60.69
C ASN A 353 26.11 29.88 60.08
N LYS A 354 26.72 29.01 59.27
CA LYS A 354 27.93 29.29 58.48
C LYS A 354 27.58 29.40 57.01
N THR A 355 28.45 30.05 56.24
CA THR A 355 28.31 30.12 54.78
C THR A 355 28.57 28.72 54.20
N LYS A 356 27.67 28.24 53.33
CA LYS A 356 27.84 26.93 52.67
C LYS A 356 28.80 27.12 51.49
N VAL A 357 29.81 26.26 51.37
CA VAL A 357 30.90 26.49 50.41
C VAL A 357 31.14 25.28 49.52
N LEU A 358 31.28 25.51 48.22
CA LEU A 358 31.89 24.56 47.28
C LEU A 358 33.20 25.17 46.77
N THR A 359 34.32 24.49 46.97
CA THR A 359 35.63 24.88 46.45
C THR A 359 36.02 23.93 45.32
N LEU A 360 36.32 24.49 44.16
CA LEU A 360 36.69 23.79 42.93
C LEU A 360 38.16 24.06 42.65
N THR A 361 38.97 23.01 42.58
CA THR A 361 40.40 23.11 42.29
C THR A 361 40.69 22.48 40.93
N CYS A 362 41.08 23.31 39.97
CA CYS A 362 41.52 22.89 38.64
C CYS A 362 43.03 22.65 38.66
N SER A 363 43.49 21.58 37.99
CA SER A 363 44.92 21.35 37.78
C SER A 363 45.53 22.40 36.85
N ASN A 364 46.84 22.64 36.92
CA ASN A 364 47.55 23.59 36.04
C ASN A 364 47.48 23.23 34.54
N LEU A 365 46.99 22.02 34.22
CA LEU A 365 46.76 21.51 32.87
C LEU A 365 45.40 21.93 32.31
N VAL A 366 44.58 22.67 33.06
CA VAL A 366 43.24 23.07 32.64
C VAL A 366 42.96 24.51 33.10
N ARG A 367 42.41 25.33 32.21
CA ARG A 367 42.09 26.74 32.47
C ARG A 367 40.58 26.94 32.52
N PRO A 368 39.96 27.12 33.70
CA PRO A 368 38.53 27.38 33.78
C PRO A 368 38.20 28.74 33.18
N ARG A 369 37.08 28.81 32.43
CA ARG A 369 36.53 30.04 31.84
C ARG A 369 35.13 30.35 32.31
N MET A 370 34.35 29.36 32.71
CA MET A 370 33.00 29.55 33.20
C MET A 370 32.65 28.50 34.24
N VAL A 371 31.90 28.89 35.26
CA VAL A 371 31.28 27.98 36.23
C VAL A 371 29.77 28.18 36.21
N CYS A 372 29.04 27.08 36.19
CA CYS A 372 27.58 27.03 36.09
C CYS A 372 27.03 26.15 37.21
N VAL A 373 25.94 26.57 37.85
CA VAL A 373 25.25 25.78 38.87
C VAL A 373 23.75 25.80 38.64
N HIS A 374 23.11 24.64 38.79
CA HIS A 374 21.66 24.50 38.62
C HIS A 374 20.95 24.57 39.98
N VAL A 375 20.01 25.51 40.09
CA VAL A 375 19.15 25.70 41.27
C VAL A 375 17.70 25.48 40.88
N ASP A 376 16.94 24.83 41.75
CA ASP A 376 15.50 24.61 41.57
C ASP A 376 14.75 24.87 42.87
N ASN A 377 14.51 26.15 43.17
CA ASN A 377 13.78 26.57 44.36
C ASN A 377 12.28 26.23 44.28
N CYS A 378 11.77 25.89 43.08
CA CYS A 378 10.40 25.39 42.91
C CYS A 378 10.23 24.00 43.49
N ARG A 379 11.23 23.11 43.32
CA ARG A 379 11.24 21.78 43.94
C ARG A 379 11.77 21.80 45.38
N ASP A 380 12.76 22.63 45.68
CA ASP A 380 13.46 22.65 46.98
C ASP A 380 12.89 23.69 47.95
N LEU A 381 11.57 23.62 48.21
CA LEU A 381 10.83 24.64 48.98
C LEU A 381 11.33 24.84 50.43
N ALA A 382 11.96 23.83 51.03
CA ALA A 382 12.49 23.86 52.40
C ALA A 382 14.03 23.93 52.47
N ASN A 383 14.70 24.07 51.32
CA ASN A 383 16.16 24.09 51.21
C ASN A 383 16.60 25.07 50.12
N LYS A 384 16.06 26.30 50.16
CA LYS A 384 16.20 27.25 49.05
C LYS A 384 17.58 27.87 49.00
N VAL A 385 18.05 28.16 47.79
CA VAL A 385 19.22 29.01 47.56
C VAL A 385 18.73 30.43 47.27
N SER A 386 19.10 31.38 48.11
CA SER A 386 18.77 32.81 47.96
C SER A 386 19.89 33.62 47.33
N THR A 387 21.15 33.19 47.51
CA THR A 387 22.31 33.93 47.00
C THR A 387 23.46 32.99 46.68
N ILE A 388 24.12 33.25 45.55
CA ILE A 388 25.32 32.55 45.09
C ILE A 388 26.41 33.59 44.85
N THR A 389 27.52 33.49 45.58
CA THR A 389 28.70 34.33 45.37
C THR A 389 29.82 33.51 44.76
N PHE A 390 30.26 33.89 43.56
CA PHE A 390 31.37 33.28 42.84
C PHE A 390 32.66 34.03 43.15
N LYS A 391 33.70 33.29 43.54
CA LYS A 391 35.06 33.79 43.77
C LYS A 391 36.07 32.94 43.00
N SER A 392 37.20 33.52 42.63
CA SER A 392 38.29 32.84 41.91
C SER A 392 39.66 33.38 42.32
N GLY A 393 40.69 32.54 42.32
CA GLY A 393 42.06 32.94 42.64
C GLY A 393 43.10 31.91 42.22
N LEU A 394 44.37 32.22 42.46
CA LEU A 394 45.52 31.34 42.19
C LEU A 394 45.59 30.17 43.19
N ASN A 395 45.23 30.44 44.44
CA ASN A 395 45.23 29.49 45.55
C ASN A 395 44.00 29.76 46.46
N SER A 396 43.79 28.90 47.46
CA SER A 396 42.64 28.98 48.37
C SER A 396 42.64 30.19 49.32
N GLU A 397 43.76 30.91 49.41
CA GLU A 397 43.98 32.05 50.31
C GLU A 397 43.78 33.40 49.58
N GLU A 398 44.08 33.46 48.29
CA GLU A 398 44.00 34.66 47.43
C GLU A 398 42.78 34.66 46.50
N LEU A 399 41.56 34.54 47.06
CA LEU A 399 40.33 34.52 46.27
C LEU A 399 39.72 35.92 46.05
N ARG A 400 39.47 36.29 44.79
CA ARG A 400 38.76 37.52 44.40
C ARG A 400 37.30 37.22 44.08
N LYS A 401 36.38 38.07 44.53
CA LYS A 401 34.95 37.97 44.21
C LYS A 401 34.71 38.38 42.75
N LEU A 402 34.06 37.51 41.97
CA LEU A 402 33.74 37.73 40.56
C LEU A 402 32.32 38.28 40.38
N LYS A 403 31.33 37.57 40.89
CA LYS A 403 29.90 37.87 40.70
C LYS A 403 29.11 37.38 41.89
N GLN A 404 28.07 38.10 42.27
CA GLN A 404 27.05 37.63 43.20
C GLN A 404 25.71 37.64 42.49
N VAL A 405 24.98 36.54 42.61
CA VAL A 405 23.65 36.34 42.01
C VAL A 405 22.65 36.18 43.14
N GLU A 406 21.66 37.07 43.18
CA GLU A 406 20.47 36.89 44.00
C GLU A 406 19.51 35.98 43.25
N VAL A 407 19.00 34.95 43.92
CA VAL A 407 18.20 33.90 43.33
C VAL A 407 16.79 33.98 43.88
N GLU A 408 15.81 34.15 42.99
CA GLU A 408 14.41 34.30 43.36
C GLU A 408 13.85 33.03 44.03
N SER A 409 12.83 33.21 44.87
CA SER A 409 12.23 32.14 45.67
C SER A 409 11.52 31.05 44.85
N ARG A 410 11.22 31.32 43.57
CA ARG A 410 10.67 30.38 42.57
C ARG A 410 11.57 30.24 41.34
N TYR A 411 12.87 30.45 41.51
CA TYR A 411 13.83 30.29 40.43
C TYR A 411 14.07 28.80 40.09
N THR A 412 14.10 28.48 38.80
CA THR A 412 14.56 27.19 38.28
C THR A 412 15.45 27.42 37.06
N GLY A 413 16.67 26.89 37.08
CA GLY A 413 17.60 26.99 35.97
C GLY A 413 19.07 27.16 36.38
N TRP A 414 19.90 27.56 35.41
CA TRP A 414 21.35 27.68 35.55
C TRP A 414 21.79 29.10 35.92
N ALA A 415 22.52 29.24 37.01
CA ALA A 415 23.26 30.45 37.33
C ALA A 415 24.74 30.28 36.91
N SER A 416 25.29 31.23 36.16
CA SER A 416 26.66 31.15 35.63
C SER A 416 27.50 32.40 35.93
N CYS A 417 28.82 32.19 35.96
CA CYS A 417 29.83 33.21 36.11
C CYS A 417 31.04 32.94 35.19
N VAL A 418 31.47 33.96 34.45
CA VAL A 418 32.71 33.93 33.66
C VAL A 418 33.90 34.15 34.59
N VAL A 419 34.98 33.41 34.36
CA VAL A 419 36.27 33.55 35.04
C VAL A 419 37.20 34.35 34.10
N PRO A 420 37.45 35.64 34.39
CA PRO A 420 38.15 36.52 33.47
C PRO A 420 39.65 36.19 33.36
N ASP A 421 40.29 35.82 34.48
CA ASP A 421 41.71 35.50 34.53
C ASP A 421 41.94 34.00 34.24
N PRO A 422 42.65 33.65 33.16
CA PRO A 422 42.93 32.26 32.80
C PRO A 422 43.90 31.55 33.76
N ASN A 423 44.60 32.28 34.64
CA ASN A 423 45.54 31.71 35.60
C ASN A 423 44.88 31.27 36.90
N HIS A 424 43.61 31.64 37.14
CA HIS A 424 42.90 31.24 38.35
C HIS A 424 42.56 29.75 38.31
N GLY A 425 43.29 28.95 39.10
CA GLY A 425 43.07 27.51 39.25
C GLY A 425 42.06 27.14 40.33
N VAL A 426 41.74 28.04 41.27
CA VAL A 426 40.80 27.78 42.37
C VAL A 426 39.55 28.64 42.23
N LEU A 427 38.38 28.03 42.23
CA LEU A 427 37.08 28.70 42.26
C LEU A 427 36.36 28.37 43.56
N ARG A 428 35.63 29.32 44.13
CA ARG A 428 34.83 29.11 45.35
C ARG A 428 33.43 29.68 45.17
N LEU A 429 32.44 28.85 45.45
CA LEU A 429 31.03 29.23 45.48
C LEU A 429 30.59 29.32 46.94
N GLU A 430 30.14 30.51 47.33
CA GLU A 430 29.55 30.77 48.65
C GLU A 430 28.04 30.87 48.49
N LEU A 431 27.32 29.93 49.08
CA LEU A 431 25.88 29.75 48.95
C LEU A 431 25.18 30.13 50.26
N ARG A 432 24.06 30.87 50.15
CA ARG A 432 23.20 31.25 51.28
C ARG A 432 21.74 30.99 50.96
N GLY A 433 21.00 30.53 51.96
CA GLY A 433 19.57 30.27 51.91
C GLY A 433 18.86 30.79 53.17
N PRO A 434 17.53 30.96 53.12
CA PRO A 434 16.74 31.27 54.30
C PRO A 434 16.68 30.09 55.29
N ASP A 435 16.88 28.86 54.78
CA ASP A 435 16.81 27.62 55.54
C ASP A 435 18.17 27.23 56.14
N ASN A 436 18.16 26.36 57.17
CA ASN A 436 19.39 25.88 57.82
C ASN A 436 20.31 25.11 56.86
N SER A 437 19.70 24.39 55.92
CA SER A 437 20.31 23.65 54.82
C SER A 437 19.82 24.16 53.47
N LEU A 438 20.62 24.00 52.42
CA LEU A 438 20.24 24.31 51.04
C LEU A 438 20.59 23.15 50.12
N ARG A 439 19.91 23.09 48.97
CA ARG A 439 20.13 22.08 47.94
C ARG A 439 20.65 22.69 46.65
N LEU A 440 21.65 22.04 46.07
CA LEU A 440 22.15 22.34 44.74
C LEU A 440 22.06 21.07 43.89
N ARG A 441 21.52 21.17 42.67
CA ARG A 441 21.23 19.99 41.84
C ARG A 441 22.38 19.64 40.91
N GLN A 442 22.98 20.63 40.24
CA GLN A 442 24.14 20.38 39.37
C GLN A 442 25.19 21.48 39.45
N LEU A 443 26.41 21.10 39.09
CA LEU A 443 27.55 21.98 38.92
C LEU A 443 28.33 21.59 37.66
N LYS A 444 28.68 22.58 36.84
CA LYS A 444 29.56 22.42 35.67
C LYS A 444 30.64 23.48 35.64
N VAL A 445 31.84 23.07 35.25
CA VAL A 445 32.98 23.96 35.00
C VAL A 445 33.38 23.80 33.54
N LEU A 446 33.41 24.90 32.81
CA LEU A 446 33.77 24.94 31.40
C LEU A 446 35.10 25.69 31.23
N GLY A 447 35.98 25.19 30.37
CA GLY A 447 37.31 25.77 30.18
C GLY A 447 38.11 25.17 29.04
N HIS A 448 39.40 25.51 29.01
CA HIS A 448 40.36 25.06 28.00
C HIS A 448 41.30 24.01 28.60
N GLN A 449 41.57 22.94 27.85
CA GLN A 449 42.55 21.92 28.20
C GLN A 449 43.66 21.88 27.14
N PRO A 450 44.89 22.36 27.42
CA PRO A 450 46.01 22.25 26.49
C PRO A 450 46.56 20.82 26.54
N GLY A 451 46.49 20.07 25.42
CA GLY A 451 47.31 18.86 25.23
C GLY A 451 46.62 17.54 24.84
N ILE A 452 45.29 17.43 24.79
CA ILE A 452 44.63 16.20 24.28
C ILE A 452 44.27 16.38 22.81
N ALA A 453 45.30 16.38 21.95
CA ALA A 453 45.16 16.26 20.50
C ALA A 453 45.83 15.00 19.93
N GLN A 454 46.48 14.17 20.75
CA GLN A 454 47.11 12.92 20.31
C GLN A 454 46.90 11.82 21.34
N GLY A 455 45.91 10.96 21.10
CA GLY A 455 45.74 9.69 21.81
C GLY A 455 44.38 9.52 22.48
N LEU A 456 43.60 8.58 21.95
CA LEU A 456 42.39 7.96 22.52
C LEU A 456 41.07 8.72 22.34
N ALA A 457 40.43 8.49 21.17
CA ALA A 457 39.00 8.23 20.95
C ALA A 457 38.58 8.78 19.57
N GLY A 458 38.19 7.88 18.67
CA GLY A 458 37.52 8.25 17.43
C GLY A 458 36.14 8.80 17.76
N ASN A 459 35.99 10.13 17.69
CA ASN A 459 34.82 10.87 17.20
C ASN A 459 35.04 12.37 17.44
N ALA A 460 34.94 13.16 16.36
CA ALA A 460 34.94 14.63 16.30
C ALA A 460 36.24 15.34 16.73
N GLN A 461 37.23 15.38 15.83
CA GLN A 461 38.17 16.50 15.75
C GLN A 461 37.38 17.76 15.34
N LEU A 462 37.05 18.63 16.29
CA LEU A 462 36.74 20.02 15.97
C LEU A 462 38.09 20.74 15.83
N SER A 463 38.53 20.89 14.58
CA SER A 463 39.74 21.62 14.20
C SER A 463 39.53 23.10 14.51
N SER A 464 40.61 23.80 14.89
CA SER A 464 40.66 25.27 15.11
C SER A 464 39.96 26.10 14.00
N GLY A 465 39.79 25.55 12.79
CA GLY A 465 39.07 26.16 11.67
C GLY A 465 37.54 26.17 11.76
N ASP A 466 36.90 25.50 12.72
CA ASP A 466 35.42 25.42 12.84
C ASP A 466 34.75 26.66 13.50
N CYS A 467 35.54 27.63 13.97
CA CYS A 467 35.05 28.79 14.74
C CYS A 467 35.01 30.11 13.93
N CYS A 468 34.83 30.03 12.60
CA CYS A 468 34.66 31.22 11.76
C CYS A 468 33.17 31.62 11.71
N SER A 469 32.86 32.92 11.89
CA SER A 469 31.50 33.45 11.82
C SER A 469 30.82 33.09 10.49
N ALA A 470 31.55 33.11 9.38
CA ALA A 470 31.06 32.70 8.06
C ALA A 470 30.67 31.21 8.02
N ARG A 471 31.44 30.31 8.64
CA ARG A 471 31.13 28.86 8.69
C ARG A 471 29.94 28.56 9.60
N ILE A 472 29.80 29.29 10.71
CA ILE A 472 28.64 29.17 11.60
C ILE A 472 27.38 29.66 10.88
N GLN A 473 27.47 30.82 10.22
CA GLN A 473 26.36 31.37 9.45
C GLN A 473 25.94 30.47 8.28
N GLN A 474 26.91 29.86 7.60
CA GLN A 474 26.65 28.83 6.59
C GLN A 474 25.90 27.63 7.17
N LYS A 475 26.37 27.06 8.28
CA LYS A 475 25.69 25.94 8.96
C LYS A 475 24.27 26.32 9.40
N ASN A 476 24.05 27.56 9.85
CA ASN A 476 22.73 28.06 10.21
C ASN A 476 21.80 28.15 9.00
N CYS A 477 22.29 28.71 7.89
CA CYS A 477 21.53 28.80 6.63
C CYS A 477 21.16 27.41 6.09
N GLU A 478 22.09 26.46 6.13
CA GLU A 478 21.86 25.06 5.77
C GLU A 478 20.81 24.42 6.68
N ALA A 479 20.95 24.59 8.00
CA ALA A 479 20.01 24.04 8.97
C ALA A 479 18.59 24.59 8.78
N GLU A 480 18.43 25.89 8.53
CA GLU A 480 17.13 26.49 8.20
C GLU A 480 16.58 25.96 6.88
N THR A 481 17.41 25.87 5.85
CA THR A 481 17.01 25.35 4.52
C THR A 481 16.53 23.90 4.62
N LEU A 482 17.21 23.08 5.41
CA LEU A 482 16.81 21.71 5.72
C LEU A 482 15.49 21.65 6.51
N ARG A 483 15.28 22.57 7.46
CA ARG A 483 14.03 22.66 8.22
C ARG A 483 12.85 23.03 7.33
N VAL A 484 13.01 24.01 6.44
CA VAL A 484 12.00 24.36 5.42
C VAL A 484 11.74 23.19 4.48
N PHE A 485 12.79 22.51 4.00
CA PHE A 485 12.64 21.34 3.13
C PHE A 485 11.82 20.23 3.82
N ARG A 486 12.17 19.88 5.06
CA ARG A 486 11.43 18.89 5.86
C ARG A 486 9.97 19.29 6.04
N LEU A 487 9.70 20.55 6.36
CA LEU A 487 8.35 21.08 6.54
C LEU A 487 7.52 21.03 5.24
N LEU A 488 8.09 21.46 4.10
CA LEU A 488 7.38 21.43 2.82
C LEU A 488 7.15 20.00 2.35
N THR A 489 8.14 19.12 2.48
CA THR A 489 7.96 17.70 2.20
C THR A 489 6.94 17.06 3.14
N SER A 490 6.93 17.40 4.43
CA SER A 490 5.91 16.91 5.36
C SER A 490 4.54 17.58 5.18
N GLN A 491 4.34 18.52 4.27
CA GLN A 491 3.02 19.08 3.95
C GLN A 491 2.52 18.56 2.61
N VAL A 492 3.40 18.49 1.61
CA VAL A 492 3.11 17.88 0.31
C VAL A 492 2.90 16.36 0.46
N PHE A 493 3.61 15.72 1.39
CA PHE A 493 3.49 14.31 1.74
C PHE A 493 2.86 14.12 3.13
N GLY A 494 2.35 15.17 3.78
CA GLY A 494 1.99 15.18 5.22
C GLY A 494 0.80 14.37 5.67
N LYS A 495 -0.23 14.30 4.82
CA LYS A 495 -1.33 13.33 5.03
C LYS A 495 -0.84 11.87 4.97
N LEU A 496 0.45 11.63 4.68
CA LEU A 496 1.11 10.34 4.68
C LEU A 496 2.15 10.19 5.81
N LEU A 497 2.42 11.15 6.70
CA LEU A 497 3.51 11.02 7.69
C LEU A 497 3.17 11.42 9.14
N GLY A 498 1.98 11.97 9.42
CA GLY A 498 1.50 12.22 10.78
C GLY A 498 0.72 11.02 11.33
N GLU A 499 1.02 10.59 12.54
CA GLU A 499 0.10 9.73 13.31
C GLU A 499 -1.21 10.50 13.52
N GLU A 500 -2.33 9.86 13.23
CA GLU A 500 -3.68 10.42 13.40
C GLU A 500 -3.90 10.76 14.88
N GLU A 501 -3.90 12.05 15.24
CA GLU A 501 -4.70 12.52 16.37
C GLU A 501 -6.12 12.74 15.83
N GLU A 502 -7.02 11.80 16.13
CA GLU A 502 -8.47 12.01 16.01
C GLU A 502 -8.86 13.19 16.90
N SER A 503 -8.93 14.38 16.31
CA SER A 503 -9.78 15.46 16.83
C SER A 503 -11.13 15.35 16.11
N PRO A 504 -12.27 15.37 16.83
CA PRO A 504 -13.58 15.25 16.22
C PRO A 504 -13.99 16.62 15.64
N GLU A 505 -13.34 17.04 14.56
CA GLU A 505 -13.81 18.15 13.74
C GLU A 505 -14.50 17.61 12.49
N LYS A 506 -15.80 17.96 12.40
CA LYS A 506 -16.76 17.59 11.37
C LYS A 506 -16.19 17.71 9.96
N GLU A 507 -16.06 16.59 9.27
CA GLU A 507 -16.01 16.55 7.82
C GLU A 507 -17.35 17.09 7.27
N VAL A 508 -17.31 18.31 6.74
CA VAL A 508 -18.36 18.80 5.82
C VAL A 508 -18.00 18.25 4.44
N PRO A 509 -18.90 17.50 3.76
CA PRO A 509 -18.62 17.04 2.41
C PRO A 509 -18.54 18.26 1.48
N ALA A 510 -17.37 18.45 0.88
CA ALA A 510 -17.13 19.45 -0.15
C ALA A 510 -17.80 19.03 -1.47
N GLU A 511 -19.12 19.16 -1.55
CA GLU A 511 -19.88 19.12 -2.80
C GLU A 511 -20.54 20.47 -3.03
N MET A 512 -19.80 21.43 -3.60
CA MET A 512 -20.29 22.52 -4.45
C MET A 512 -19.08 23.32 -4.92
N ASN A 513 -18.57 22.99 -6.13
CA ASN A 513 -17.74 23.78 -7.06
C ASN A 513 -16.82 22.90 -7.93
N ALA A 514 -17.34 21.80 -8.47
CA ALA A 514 -16.69 21.00 -9.51
C ALA A 514 -17.47 21.13 -10.83
N ALA A 515 -17.46 22.33 -11.40
CA ALA A 515 -17.89 22.57 -12.78
C ALA A 515 -16.92 23.57 -13.41
N THR A 516 -15.66 23.17 -13.57
CA THR A 516 -14.72 23.61 -14.64
C THR A 516 -13.32 23.02 -14.39
N SER A 517 -12.74 22.44 -15.44
CA SER A 517 -11.35 21.97 -15.62
C SER A 517 -10.97 20.57 -15.06
N PRO A 518 -10.57 19.60 -15.93
CA PRO A 518 -10.09 18.26 -15.55
C PRO A 518 -8.65 18.19 -14.99
N GLU A 519 -7.91 19.29 -14.84
CA GLU A 519 -6.45 19.26 -14.62
C GLU A 519 -5.97 19.04 -13.15
N ARG A 520 -6.87 18.91 -12.16
CA ARG A 520 -6.46 19.04 -10.74
C ARG A 520 -5.83 17.79 -10.09
N LEU A 521 -6.06 16.58 -10.60
CA LEU A 521 -5.47 15.35 -10.02
C LEU A 521 -4.03 15.10 -10.50
N ASP A 522 -3.73 15.39 -11.78
CA ASP A 522 -2.41 15.17 -12.38
C ASP A 522 -1.31 16.05 -11.75
N THR A 523 -1.63 17.31 -11.42
CA THR A 523 -0.64 18.25 -10.84
C THR A 523 -0.05 17.82 -9.49
N SER A 524 -0.75 16.98 -8.71
CA SER A 524 -0.24 16.46 -7.43
C SER A 524 0.80 15.35 -7.63
N ASN A 525 0.63 14.52 -8.66
CA ASN A 525 1.59 13.49 -9.05
C ASN A 525 2.81 14.13 -9.70
N ASP A 526 2.62 15.17 -10.52
CA ASP A 526 3.72 15.95 -11.11
C ASP A 526 4.61 16.60 -10.04
N LEU A 527 4.02 17.14 -8.97
CA LEU A 527 4.79 17.70 -7.85
C LEU A 527 5.59 16.63 -7.09
N LYS A 528 5.01 15.44 -6.90
CA LYS A 528 5.70 14.30 -6.28
C LYS A 528 6.85 13.82 -7.17
N GLU A 529 6.63 13.66 -8.48
CA GLU A 529 7.63 13.25 -9.46
C GLU A 529 8.74 14.29 -9.62
N HIS A 530 8.40 15.58 -9.67
CA HIS A 530 9.37 16.67 -9.75
C HIS A 530 10.23 16.76 -8.49
N MET A 531 9.66 16.62 -7.28
CA MET A 531 10.44 16.60 -6.05
C MET A 531 11.40 15.40 -6.01
N VAL A 532 10.93 14.21 -6.42
CA VAL A 532 11.77 13.02 -6.52
C VAL A 532 12.85 13.17 -7.59
N GLY A 533 12.55 13.81 -8.73
CA GLY A 533 13.51 14.13 -9.78
C GLY A 533 14.60 15.10 -9.32
N ILE A 534 14.24 16.15 -8.56
CA ILE A 534 15.19 17.08 -7.93
C ILE A 534 16.06 16.35 -6.90
N LEU A 535 15.47 15.43 -6.12
CA LEU A 535 16.19 14.66 -5.11
C LEU A 535 17.10 13.57 -5.69
N PHE A 536 16.99 13.14 -6.95
CA PHE A 536 17.75 11.98 -7.43
C PHE A 536 18.34 12.12 -8.85
N SER A 537 18.42 13.34 -9.38
CA SER A 537 18.98 13.64 -10.71
C SER A 537 20.52 13.59 -10.80
N ARG A 538 21.25 13.50 -9.68
CA ARG A 538 22.73 13.54 -9.64
C ARG A 538 23.37 12.13 -9.55
N SER A 539 24.65 12.06 -9.93
CA SER A 539 25.45 10.83 -9.97
C SER A 539 25.86 10.26 -8.61
N LYS A 540 25.67 11.00 -7.51
CA LYS A 540 25.87 10.56 -6.13
C LYS A 540 24.74 11.08 -5.23
N LEU A 541 24.28 10.25 -4.30
CA LEU A 541 23.29 10.67 -3.29
C LEU A 541 23.94 11.62 -2.28
N THR A 542 23.36 12.79 -2.09
CA THR A 542 23.76 13.74 -1.03
C THR A 542 23.49 13.13 0.36
N HIS A 543 24.14 13.67 1.39
CA HIS A 543 23.91 13.21 2.77
C HIS A 543 22.43 13.32 3.19
N LEU A 544 21.76 14.38 2.75
CA LEU A 544 20.31 14.56 2.96
C LEU A 544 19.49 13.48 2.27
N GLN A 545 19.78 13.18 0.99
CA GLN A 545 19.05 12.15 0.24
C GLN A 545 19.19 10.78 0.91
N LYS A 546 20.38 10.44 1.42
CA LYS A 546 20.60 9.22 2.21
C LYS A 546 19.78 9.21 3.50
N GLN A 547 19.68 10.33 4.21
CA GLN A 547 18.86 10.43 5.42
C GLN A 547 17.36 10.28 5.09
N VAL A 548 16.85 10.97 4.07
CA VAL A 548 15.46 10.85 3.61
C VAL A 548 15.14 9.40 3.21
N CYS A 549 16.01 8.75 2.44
CA CYS A 549 15.85 7.34 2.09
C CYS A 549 15.84 6.43 3.34
N SER A 550 16.72 6.68 4.32
CA SER A 550 16.73 5.94 5.59
C SER A 550 15.40 6.04 6.35
N HIS A 551 14.80 7.23 6.39
CA HIS A 551 13.47 7.42 6.99
C HIS A 551 12.36 6.69 6.24
N ILE A 552 12.34 6.75 4.91
CA ILE A 552 11.38 6.01 4.08
C ILE A 552 11.51 4.50 4.30
N VAL A 553 12.74 3.99 4.34
CA VAL A 553 13.01 2.56 4.62
C VAL A 553 12.55 2.17 6.03
N SER A 554 12.77 3.03 7.04
CA SER A 554 12.29 2.81 8.40
C SER A 554 10.75 2.80 8.48
N ALA A 555 10.07 3.67 7.73
CA ALA A 555 8.62 3.68 7.61
C ALA A 555 8.08 2.39 6.99
N ILE A 556 8.69 1.92 5.89
CA ILE A 556 8.34 0.64 5.25
C ILE A 556 8.51 -0.51 6.24
N LYS A 557 9.55 -0.50 7.07
CA LYS A 557 9.77 -1.51 8.11
C LYS A 557 8.63 -1.53 9.14
N LYS A 558 8.24 -0.37 9.69
CA LYS A 558 7.12 -0.25 10.65
C LYS A 558 5.82 -0.78 10.03
N GLU A 559 5.56 -0.39 8.79
CA GLU A 559 4.37 -0.77 8.06
C GLU A 559 4.34 -2.26 7.69
N THR A 560 5.49 -2.84 7.36
CA THR A 560 5.63 -4.28 7.09
C THR A 560 5.29 -5.11 8.32
N SER A 561 5.74 -4.69 9.50
CA SER A 561 5.36 -5.33 10.77
C SER A 561 3.85 -5.26 11.00
N ARG A 562 3.24 -4.07 10.85
CA ARG A 562 1.79 -3.89 11.02
C ARG A 562 0.97 -4.77 10.07
N VAL A 563 1.28 -4.75 8.77
CA VAL A 563 0.60 -5.55 7.75
C VAL A 563 0.76 -7.05 8.01
N ARG A 564 1.91 -7.47 8.54
CA ARG A 564 2.16 -8.87 8.92
C ARG A 564 1.30 -9.29 10.11
N ASP A 565 1.22 -8.47 11.16
CA ASP A 565 0.42 -8.78 12.35
C ASP A 565 -1.08 -8.89 12.03
N GLU A 566 -1.57 -8.00 11.16
CA GLU A 566 -2.95 -8.05 10.63
C GLU A 566 -3.21 -9.31 9.81
N TRP A 567 -2.26 -9.69 8.95
CA TRP A 567 -2.35 -10.90 8.15
C TRP A 567 -2.33 -12.18 9.02
N GLU A 568 -1.48 -12.25 10.06
CA GLU A 568 -1.43 -13.36 11.00
C GLU A 568 -2.73 -13.47 11.83
N SER A 569 -3.31 -12.32 12.20
CA SER A 569 -4.61 -12.25 12.89
C SER A 569 -5.75 -12.75 12.00
N ALA A 570 -5.77 -12.35 10.73
CA ALA A 570 -6.77 -12.79 9.75
C ALA A 570 -6.72 -14.30 9.48
N LEU A 571 -5.52 -14.91 9.53
CA LEU A 571 -5.35 -16.36 9.40
C LEU A 571 -5.81 -17.15 10.63
N SER A 572 -5.73 -16.54 11.82
CA SER A 572 -6.08 -17.19 13.10
C SER A 572 -7.57 -17.12 13.43
N GLY A 573 -8.30 -16.14 12.89
CA GLY A 573 -9.74 -15.94 13.12
C GLY A 573 -10.68 -16.96 12.46
N GLY A 574 -10.15 -17.99 11.78
CA GLY A 574 -10.94 -18.98 11.04
C GLY A 574 -11.40 -20.22 11.81
N SER A 575 -11.00 -20.42 13.08
CA SER A 575 -11.36 -21.61 13.88
C SER A 575 -11.78 -21.29 15.31
N SER A 576 -13.10 -21.20 15.52
CA SER A 576 -13.88 -21.41 16.75
C SER A 576 -13.27 -21.07 18.13
N SER A 577 -13.80 -20.02 18.77
CA SER A 577 -14.14 -20.06 20.20
C SER A 577 -15.43 -19.29 20.50
N TYR A 578 -16.51 -20.05 20.67
CA TYR A 578 -17.67 -19.67 21.46
C TYR A 578 -17.24 -19.46 22.91
N ALA A 579 -17.29 -18.23 23.44
CA ALA A 579 -17.56 -17.94 24.86
C ALA A 579 -17.81 -16.43 25.10
N SER A 580 -19.06 -16.11 25.45
CA SER A 580 -19.54 -14.95 26.22
C SER A 580 -19.34 -13.52 25.69
N ARG A 581 -20.33 -13.05 24.91
CA ARG A 581 -21.06 -11.80 25.21
C ARG A 581 -22.48 -11.90 24.66
N SER A 582 -23.45 -11.78 25.56
CA SER A 582 -24.89 -11.88 25.31
C SER A 582 -25.41 -10.72 24.47
N VAL A 583 -25.94 -11.02 23.28
CA VAL A 583 -26.79 -10.10 22.50
C VAL A 583 -28.01 -10.87 22.00
N ALA A 584 -29.18 -10.26 22.15
CA ALA A 584 -30.52 -10.81 21.89
C ALA A 584 -30.78 -11.15 20.40
N PRO A 585 -31.73 -12.06 20.09
CA PRO A 585 -31.91 -12.60 18.74
C PRO A 585 -32.86 -11.74 17.88
N GLY A 586 -32.45 -11.42 16.65
CA GLY A 586 -33.34 -10.90 15.61
C GLY A 586 -32.67 -10.18 14.45
N SER A 587 -32.02 -10.90 13.52
CA SER A 587 -31.81 -10.47 12.12
C SER A 587 -31.28 -11.64 11.26
N PRO A 588 -31.77 -11.84 10.02
CA PRO A 588 -31.31 -12.93 9.14
C PRO A 588 -30.01 -12.58 8.40
N THR A 589 -29.21 -13.62 8.18
CA THR A 589 -27.83 -13.63 7.69
C THR A 589 -27.70 -13.37 6.18
N SER A 590 -26.86 -12.41 5.78
CA SER A 590 -26.25 -12.36 4.45
C SER A 590 -24.78 -12.80 4.51
N ARG A 591 -24.49 -13.99 3.97
CA ARG A 591 -23.12 -14.40 3.60
C ARG A 591 -22.79 -13.75 2.25
N GLY A 592 -21.88 -12.79 2.26
CA GLY A 592 -21.32 -12.18 1.05
C GLY A 592 -19.85 -11.84 1.28
N ASN A 593 -18.95 -12.59 0.64
CA ASN A 593 -17.53 -12.25 0.54
C ASN A 593 -17.38 -11.02 -0.35
N GLY A 594 -17.33 -9.83 0.26
CA GLY A 594 -16.91 -8.59 -0.39
C GLY A 594 -15.82 -7.97 0.46
N ARG A 595 -14.57 -8.11 0.03
CA ARG A 595 -13.41 -7.50 0.69
C ARG A 595 -13.40 -6.02 0.30
N GLU A 596 -14.05 -5.18 1.11
CA GLU A 596 -13.88 -3.73 1.06
C GLU A 596 -12.37 -3.41 1.13
N SER A 597 -11.88 -2.55 0.24
CA SER A 597 -10.51 -2.05 0.28
C SER A 597 -10.32 -1.24 1.55
N THR A 598 -9.67 -1.82 2.55
CA THR A 598 -9.35 -1.12 3.79
C THR A 598 -8.40 0.06 3.49
N PRO A 599 -8.62 1.25 4.06
CA PRO A 599 -7.73 2.42 3.90
C PRO A 599 -6.28 2.16 4.39
N ALA A 600 -6.06 1.05 5.09
CA ALA A 600 -4.83 0.66 5.74
C ALA A 600 -3.62 0.42 4.81
N ASP A 601 -3.78 0.04 3.54
CA ASP A 601 -2.63 -0.27 2.66
C ASP A 601 -2.17 0.91 1.78
N THR A 602 -2.80 2.08 1.89
CA THR A 602 -2.49 3.27 1.08
C THR A 602 -1.12 3.82 1.45
N TYR A 603 -0.82 3.92 2.74
CA TYR A 603 0.47 4.43 3.21
C TYR A 603 1.64 3.54 2.77
N CYS A 604 1.53 2.22 2.96
CA CYS A 604 2.51 1.24 2.48
C CYS A 604 2.78 1.38 0.98
N PHE A 605 1.71 1.49 0.19
CA PHE A 605 1.80 1.60 -1.26
C PHE A 605 2.52 2.88 -1.72
N GLU A 606 2.23 4.02 -1.10
CA GLU A 606 2.89 5.30 -1.43
C GLU A 606 4.38 5.27 -1.07
N MET A 607 4.76 4.72 0.09
CA MET A 607 6.17 4.59 0.47
C MET A 607 6.94 3.69 -0.51
N LEU A 608 6.35 2.58 -0.93
CA LEU A 608 6.92 1.72 -1.98
C LEU A 608 6.96 2.40 -3.35
N SER A 609 6.05 3.33 -3.63
CA SER A 609 6.06 4.12 -4.86
C SER A 609 7.22 5.12 -4.88
N MET A 610 7.52 5.76 -3.75
CA MET A 610 8.72 6.59 -3.61
C MET A 610 10.01 5.79 -3.81
N VAL A 611 10.10 4.59 -3.22
CA VAL A 611 11.26 3.71 -3.41
C VAL A 611 11.34 3.18 -4.85
N LEU A 612 10.21 2.93 -5.52
CA LEU A 612 10.21 2.51 -6.92
C LEU A 612 10.72 3.64 -7.82
N ALA A 613 10.31 4.88 -7.57
CA ALA A 613 10.84 6.03 -8.29
C ALA A 613 12.35 6.18 -8.07
N LEU A 614 12.83 6.03 -6.83
CA LEU A 614 14.27 6.02 -6.50
C LEU A 614 15.04 4.92 -7.25
N SER A 615 14.47 3.73 -7.37
CA SER A 615 15.08 2.62 -8.12
C SER A 615 15.18 2.88 -9.64
N GLY A 616 14.59 3.96 -10.14
CA GLY A 616 14.75 4.42 -11.52
C GLY A 616 16.20 4.76 -11.87
N SER A 617 16.96 5.34 -10.93
CA SER A 617 18.38 5.68 -11.12
C SER A 617 19.32 4.54 -10.74
N THR A 618 20.47 4.43 -11.42
CA THR A 618 21.52 3.44 -11.11
C THR A 618 22.06 3.61 -9.68
N VAL A 619 22.27 4.85 -9.26
CA VAL A 619 22.73 5.22 -7.92
C VAL A 619 21.70 4.83 -6.85
N GLY A 620 20.41 5.07 -7.12
CA GLY A 620 19.32 4.69 -6.23
C GLY A 620 19.24 3.17 -6.06
N ARG A 621 19.36 2.39 -7.15
CA ARG A 621 19.41 0.92 -7.08
C ARG A 621 20.58 0.41 -6.26
N ALA A 622 21.78 0.95 -6.49
CA ALA A 622 22.98 0.57 -5.74
C ALA A 622 22.89 0.91 -4.24
N TYR A 623 22.23 2.02 -3.89
CA TYR A 623 21.98 2.35 -2.48
C TYR A 623 20.93 1.42 -1.85
N LEU A 624 19.83 1.16 -2.56
CA LEU A 624 18.77 0.28 -2.08
C LEU A 624 19.22 -1.19 -1.95
N SER A 625 20.11 -1.66 -2.82
CA SER A 625 20.67 -3.02 -2.74
C SER A 625 21.53 -3.25 -1.50
N GLN A 626 22.12 -2.19 -0.93
CA GLN A 626 22.87 -2.22 0.32
C GLN A 626 21.98 -2.25 1.56
N GLN A 627 20.70 -1.88 1.44
CA GLN A 627 19.74 -1.87 2.55
C GLN A 627 19.14 -3.27 2.78
N VAL A 628 19.88 -4.12 3.48
CA VAL A 628 19.48 -5.51 3.81
C VAL A 628 18.11 -5.58 4.51
N GLY A 629 17.83 -4.63 5.41
CA GLY A 629 16.54 -4.56 6.11
C GLY A 629 15.37 -4.39 5.13
N LEU A 630 15.49 -3.47 4.18
CA LEU A 630 14.48 -3.23 3.16
C LEU A 630 14.21 -4.48 2.33
N LEU A 631 15.25 -5.20 1.89
CA LEU A 631 15.08 -6.42 1.10
C LEU A 631 14.24 -7.46 1.85
N ARG A 632 14.53 -7.67 3.15
CA ARG A 632 13.75 -8.59 4.00
C ARG A 632 12.29 -8.14 4.11
N ASP A 633 12.06 -6.83 4.27
CA ASP A 633 10.72 -6.26 4.40
C ASP A 633 9.93 -6.39 3.08
N LEU A 634 10.59 -6.20 1.92
CA LEU A 634 10.01 -6.44 0.60
C LEU A 634 9.58 -7.92 0.42
N PHE A 635 10.43 -8.89 0.76
CA PHE A 635 10.05 -10.30 0.71
C PHE A 635 8.90 -10.65 1.65
N SER A 636 8.78 -9.97 2.80
CA SER A 636 7.63 -10.13 3.68
C SER A 636 6.35 -9.58 3.05
N LEU A 637 6.38 -8.33 2.56
CA LEU A 637 5.25 -7.68 1.89
C LEU A 637 4.80 -8.40 0.61
N LEU A 638 5.70 -9.12 -0.07
CA LEU A 638 5.34 -9.96 -1.20
C LEU A 638 4.31 -11.04 -0.82
N HIS A 639 4.32 -11.53 0.43
CA HIS A 639 3.39 -12.55 0.91
C HIS A 639 2.23 -12.00 1.73
N THR A 640 2.41 -10.88 2.44
CA THR A 640 1.40 -10.32 3.36
C THR A 640 0.63 -9.12 2.80
N GLY A 641 1.21 -8.38 1.85
CA GLY A 641 0.63 -7.15 1.31
C GLY A 641 -0.61 -7.36 0.44
N SER A 642 -1.32 -6.28 0.13
CA SER A 642 -2.43 -6.28 -0.83
C SER A 642 -1.97 -6.53 -2.27
N ALA A 643 -2.90 -6.82 -3.18
CA ALA A 643 -2.57 -7.06 -4.59
C ALA A 643 -1.87 -5.86 -5.28
N ARG A 644 -2.11 -4.62 -4.83
CA ARG A 644 -1.38 -3.43 -5.33
C ARG A 644 0.04 -3.36 -4.76
N VAL A 645 0.20 -3.58 -3.46
CA VAL A 645 1.51 -3.61 -2.77
C VAL A 645 2.39 -4.72 -3.33
N GLN A 646 1.88 -5.94 -3.49
CA GLN A 646 2.62 -7.09 -4.02
C GLN A 646 3.14 -6.86 -5.45
N ARG A 647 2.34 -6.21 -6.32
CA ARG A 647 2.77 -5.84 -7.68
C ARG A 647 3.90 -4.80 -7.65
N GLN A 648 3.81 -3.82 -6.76
CA GLN A 648 4.83 -2.80 -6.57
C GLN A 648 6.15 -3.41 -6.06
N VAL A 649 6.07 -4.28 -5.05
CA VAL A 649 7.20 -5.04 -4.51
C VAL A 649 7.85 -5.89 -5.61
N THR A 650 7.07 -6.58 -6.44
CA THR A 650 7.60 -7.39 -7.55
C THR A 650 8.39 -6.52 -8.55
N SER A 651 7.89 -5.32 -8.84
CA SER A 651 8.56 -4.36 -9.73
C SER A 651 9.87 -3.83 -9.13
N LEU A 652 9.88 -3.56 -7.82
CA LEU A 652 11.07 -3.19 -7.06
C LEU A 652 12.12 -4.30 -7.06
N LEU A 653 11.72 -5.53 -6.74
CA LEU A 653 12.63 -6.69 -6.72
C LEU A 653 13.28 -6.91 -8.10
N ARG A 654 12.52 -6.78 -9.19
CA ARG A 654 13.07 -6.87 -10.56
C ARG A 654 14.15 -5.82 -10.84
N ARG A 655 14.07 -4.63 -10.25
CA ARG A 655 15.06 -3.55 -10.42
C ARG A 655 16.25 -3.69 -9.49
N VAL A 656 16.07 -4.14 -8.25
CA VAL A 656 17.12 -4.16 -7.22
C VAL A 656 17.93 -5.45 -7.23
N LEU A 657 17.32 -6.61 -7.51
CA LEU A 657 18.02 -7.91 -7.51
C LEU A 657 19.24 -8.02 -8.46
N PRO A 658 19.28 -7.36 -9.64
CA PRO A 658 20.50 -7.32 -10.46
C PRO A 658 21.73 -6.79 -9.73
N GLU A 659 21.55 -5.85 -8.80
CA GLU A 659 22.62 -5.22 -8.01
C GLU A 659 22.93 -6.00 -6.71
N VAL A 660 22.18 -7.07 -6.40
CA VAL A 660 22.35 -7.89 -5.19
C VAL A 660 22.95 -9.25 -5.57
N PRO A 661 24.19 -9.57 -5.12
CA PRO A 661 24.79 -10.88 -5.34
C PRO A 661 24.00 -12.02 -4.65
N PRO A 662 23.92 -13.23 -5.24
CA PRO A 662 23.23 -14.37 -4.61
C PRO A 662 23.68 -14.72 -3.17
N PRO A 663 24.98 -14.66 -2.81
CA PRO A 663 25.41 -14.89 -1.42
C PRO A 663 24.86 -13.87 -0.43
N VAL A 664 24.69 -12.60 -0.85
CA VAL A 664 24.11 -11.54 -0.02
C VAL A 664 22.63 -11.80 0.19
N LEU A 665 21.90 -12.22 -0.85
CA LEU A 665 20.49 -12.60 -0.66
C LEU A 665 20.34 -13.82 0.26
N ALA A 666 21.24 -14.79 0.16
CA ALA A 666 21.24 -15.96 1.04
C ALA A 666 21.36 -15.55 2.53
N SER A 667 22.20 -14.56 2.86
CA SER A 667 22.29 -14.06 4.24
C SER A 667 21.04 -13.29 4.68
N VAL A 668 20.41 -12.51 3.78
CA VAL A 668 19.15 -11.80 4.06
C VAL A 668 18.01 -12.78 4.39
N LEU A 669 17.91 -13.87 3.63
CA LEU A 669 16.88 -14.91 3.79
C LEU A 669 17.24 -15.99 4.81
N GLN A 670 18.39 -15.87 5.49
CA GLN A 670 18.90 -16.83 6.48
C GLN A 670 19.10 -18.24 5.92
N VAL A 671 19.57 -18.34 4.67
CA VAL A 671 19.86 -19.61 3.98
C VAL A 671 21.30 -20.02 4.26
N GLY A 672 21.48 -21.19 4.87
CA GLY A 672 22.79 -21.65 5.38
C GLY A 672 23.85 -21.96 4.32
N SER A 673 23.47 -22.41 3.12
CA SER A 673 24.39 -22.54 1.98
C SER A 673 23.66 -22.39 0.66
N LEU A 674 24.39 -21.88 -0.34
CA LEU A 674 23.92 -21.84 -1.73
C LEU A 674 23.74 -23.27 -2.30
N PRO A 675 22.86 -23.44 -3.29
CA PRO A 675 22.66 -24.72 -3.95
C PRO A 675 23.95 -25.20 -4.66
N PRO A 676 24.21 -26.51 -4.71
CA PRO A 676 25.35 -27.06 -5.44
C PRO A 676 25.21 -26.76 -6.93
N MET A 677 26.24 -26.16 -7.52
CA MET A 677 26.21 -25.69 -8.92
C MET A 677 26.17 -26.85 -9.93
N ASP A 678 26.64 -28.04 -9.54
CA ASP A 678 26.59 -29.28 -10.32
C ASP A 678 25.44 -30.16 -9.86
N TYR A 679 24.29 -30.00 -10.51
CA TYR A 679 23.05 -30.76 -10.25
C TYR A 679 22.81 -31.93 -11.23
N GLY A 680 23.83 -32.28 -12.02
CA GLY A 680 23.80 -33.49 -12.85
C GLY A 680 23.96 -34.75 -12.00
N ILE A 681 23.28 -35.83 -12.39
CA ILE A 681 23.23 -37.10 -11.64
C ILE A 681 24.62 -37.72 -11.38
N MET A 682 25.64 -37.34 -12.15
CA MET A 682 27.03 -37.84 -12.00
C MET A 682 27.79 -37.33 -10.76
N ALA A 683 27.32 -36.30 -10.05
CA ALA A 683 28.03 -35.78 -8.87
C ALA A 683 27.88 -36.68 -7.60
N GLY A 684 27.12 -37.78 -7.68
CA GLY A 684 26.82 -38.65 -6.54
C GLY A 684 27.70 -39.91 -6.39
N THR A 685 28.59 -40.24 -7.34
CA THR A 685 29.31 -41.54 -7.31
C THR A 685 30.81 -41.46 -7.02
N SER A 686 31.37 -40.26 -6.80
CA SER A 686 32.79 -40.10 -6.46
C SER A 686 32.97 -39.44 -5.10
N THR A 687 32.49 -40.11 -4.05
CA THR A 687 33.03 -40.19 -2.68
C THR A 687 31.93 -40.74 -1.79
N ALA A 688 32.23 -41.80 -1.04
CA ALA A 688 31.37 -42.37 -0.02
C ALA A 688 31.19 -41.38 1.16
N THR A 689 30.49 -40.27 0.94
CA THR A 689 29.93 -39.44 2.00
C THR A 689 28.45 -39.83 2.11
N ALA A 690 28.07 -40.30 3.30
CA ALA A 690 26.71 -40.72 3.61
C ALA A 690 25.70 -39.67 3.10
N ALA A 691 24.69 -40.11 2.34
CA ALA A 691 23.61 -39.24 1.89
C ALA A 691 23.05 -38.47 3.09
N VAL A 692 23.28 -37.16 3.12
CA VAL A 692 22.75 -36.30 4.19
C VAL A 692 21.22 -36.47 4.18
N PRO A 693 20.60 -36.86 5.31
CA PRO A 693 19.15 -37.00 5.39
C PRO A 693 18.45 -35.72 4.93
N LEU A 694 17.34 -35.85 4.20
CA LEU A 694 16.56 -34.70 3.75
C LEU A 694 16.05 -33.92 4.98
N ASP A 695 16.60 -32.72 5.19
CA ASP A 695 16.07 -31.78 6.17
C ASP A 695 14.88 -31.02 5.56
N MET A 696 13.68 -31.34 6.02
CA MET A 696 12.43 -30.72 5.55
C MET A 696 12.23 -29.29 6.09
N GLU A 697 13.00 -28.85 7.10
CA GLU A 697 12.88 -27.51 7.70
C GLU A 697 13.82 -26.48 7.06
N ARG A 698 14.91 -26.94 6.43
CA ARG A 698 15.88 -26.08 5.74
C ARG A 698 15.25 -25.24 4.64
N VAL A 699 15.40 -23.92 4.68
CA VAL A 699 14.87 -22.99 3.66
C VAL A 699 15.86 -22.85 2.50
N GLY A 700 15.39 -23.04 1.27
CA GLY A 700 16.15 -22.80 0.04
C GLY A 700 16.12 -21.33 -0.40
N LEU A 701 17.09 -20.93 -1.24
CA LEU A 701 17.24 -19.55 -1.72
C LEU A 701 16.00 -19.02 -2.46
N LEU A 702 15.34 -19.88 -3.25
CA LEU A 702 14.16 -19.51 -4.03
C LEU A 702 12.84 -19.88 -3.36
N ASP A 703 12.84 -20.52 -2.19
CA ASP A 703 11.64 -21.06 -1.54
C ASP A 703 10.58 -19.98 -1.27
N VAL A 704 11.01 -18.75 -0.98
CA VAL A 704 10.11 -17.61 -0.78
C VAL A 704 9.38 -17.25 -2.07
N LEU A 705 10.11 -17.14 -3.19
CA LEU A 705 9.55 -16.86 -4.51
C LEU A 705 8.70 -18.02 -5.04
N LEU A 706 9.18 -19.26 -4.93
CA LEU A 706 8.44 -20.47 -5.30
C LEU A 706 7.18 -20.62 -4.43
N GLY A 707 7.20 -20.18 -3.19
CA GLY A 707 6.03 -20.13 -2.31
C GLY A 707 4.89 -19.25 -2.85
N CYS A 708 5.20 -18.16 -3.58
CA CYS A 708 4.17 -17.37 -4.26
C CYS A 708 3.46 -18.15 -5.36
N ILE A 709 4.21 -18.96 -6.12
CA ILE A 709 3.67 -19.81 -7.19
C ILE A 709 2.85 -20.95 -6.56
N ALA A 710 3.41 -21.63 -5.56
CA ALA A 710 2.76 -22.73 -4.84
C ALA A 710 1.39 -22.33 -4.27
N LYS A 711 1.27 -21.12 -3.69
CA LYS A 711 0.00 -20.58 -3.16
C LYS A 711 -1.07 -20.32 -4.22
N ALA A 712 -0.69 -20.19 -5.49
CA ALA A 712 -1.60 -19.97 -6.60
C ALA A 712 -1.91 -21.27 -7.38
N LEU A 713 -1.23 -22.38 -7.06
CA LEU A 713 -1.46 -23.67 -7.74
C LEU A 713 -2.72 -24.36 -7.24
N HIS A 714 -3.50 -24.86 -8.21
CA HIS A 714 -4.59 -25.81 -7.95
C HIS A 714 -4.12 -27.23 -8.27
N VAL A 715 -4.00 -28.09 -7.25
CA VAL A 715 -3.46 -29.45 -7.38
C VAL A 715 -4.58 -30.47 -7.42
N LEU A 716 -4.63 -31.26 -8.48
CA LEU A 716 -5.52 -32.41 -8.60
C LEU A 716 -4.74 -33.68 -8.28
N THR A 717 -5.17 -34.45 -7.28
CA THR A 717 -4.58 -35.75 -6.98
C THR A 717 -5.38 -36.89 -7.58
N LYS A 718 -4.69 -37.87 -8.14
CA LYS A 718 -5.25 -39.09 -8.74
C LYS A 718 -4.52 -40.31 -8.21
N VAL A 719 -5.25 -41.36 -7.86
CA VAL A 719 -4.67 -42.66 -7.50
C VAL A 719 -4.99 -43.64 -8.62
N ARG A 720 -3.96 -44.28 -9.18
CA ARG A 720 -4.13 -45.21 -10.30
C ARG A 720 -4.99 -46.41 -9.86
N GLY A 721 -6.19 -46.54 -10.43
CA GLY A 721 -7.19 -47.57 -10.08
C GLY A 721 -8.41 -47.08 -9.29
N GLY A 722 -8.38 -45.85 -8.76
CA GLY A 722 -9.50 -45.22 -8.06
C GLY A 722 -10.35 -44.33 -8.98
N ARG A 723 -11.68 -44.32 -8.77
CA ARG A 723 -12.65 -43.49 -9.52
C ARG A 723 -12.71 -42.01 -9.07
N GLY A 724 -11.88 -41.57 -8.13
CA GLY A 724 -11.94 -40.22 -7.54
C GLY A 724 -10.74 -39.34 -7.89
N VAL A 725 -11.00 -38.15 -8.43
CA VAL A 725 -10.03 -37.04 -8.49
C VAL A 725 -10.34 -36.09 -7.34
N THR A 726 -9.38 -35.83 -6.46
CA THR A 726 -9.54 -34.87 -5.37
C THR A 726 -8.77 -33.60 -5.68
N GLY A 727 -9.47 -32.47 -5.77
CA GLY A 727 -8.85 -31.16 -5.93
C GLY A 727 -8.48 -30.55 -4.58
N SER A 728 -7.24 -30.08 -4.46
CA SER A 728 -6.70 -29.45 -3.26
C SER A 728 -5.97 -28.16 -3.64
N ALA A 729 -6.28 -27.07 -2.94
CA ALA A 729 -5.44 -25.88 -2.91
C ALA A 729 -4.50 -25.94 -1.69
N LEU A 730 -3.37 -25.23 -1.72
CA LEU A 730 -2.42 -25.22 -0.60
C LEU A 730 -3.09 -24.77 0.71
N SER A 731 -4.02 -23.82 0.62
CA SER A 731 -4.86 -23.33 1.73
C SER A 731 -5.79 -24.39 2.34
N SER A 732 -6.09 -25.47 1.62
CA SER A 732 -6.93 -26.58 2.08
C SER A 732 -6.12 -27.81 2.52
N GLY A 733 -4.88 -27.97 2.02
CA GLY A 733 -4.04 -29.16 2.27
C GLY A 733 -3.11 -29.06 3.48
N VAL A 734 -2.59 -27.87 3.79
CA VAL A 734 -1.64 -27.66 4.90
C VAL A 734 -2.41 -27.15 6.13
N CYS A 735 -3.08 -28.08 6.81
CA CYS A 735 -3.83 -27.78 8.03
C CYS A 735 -2.88 -27.53 9.22
N ALA A 736 -2.77 -26.26 9.64
CA ALA A 736 -2.64 -25.75 11.01
C ALA A 736 -1.49 -26.18 11.97
N SER A 737 -0.60 -27.14 11.68
CA SER A 737 0.49 -27.48 12.64
C SER A 737 1.83 -26.83 12.28
N LYS A 738 2.24 -25.87 13.13
CA LYS A 738 3.58 -25.26 13.29
C LYS A 738 4.51 -25.29 12.06
N LEU A 739 4.23 -24.43 11.08
CA LEU A 739 5.12 -24.20 9.94
C LEU A 739 6.48 -23.58 10.32
N GLY A 740 6.69 -23.17 11.58
CA GLY A 740 7.99 -22.70 12.06
C GLY A 740 8.54 -21.55 11.23
N SER A 741 9.75 -21.74 10.68
CA SER A 741 10.38 -20.82 9.73
C SER A 741 9.43 -20.54 8.56
N ARG A 742 8.91 -21.59 7.89
CA ARG A 742 7.79 -21.77 6.91
C ARG A 742 6.73 -20.72 6.57
N TRP A 743 6.53 -19.69 7.37
CA TRP A 743 5.27 -18.94 7.48
C TRP A 743 4.66 -18.43 6.16
N TRP A 744 5.49 -18.10 5.17
CA TRP A 744 5.13 -17.51 3.88
C TRP A 744 4.38 -18.45 2.92
N LEU A 745 4.33 -19.76 3.22
CA LEU A 745 3.48 -20.73 2.51
C LEU A 745 2.01 -20.69 2.92
N ARG A 746 1.65 -19.93 3.96
CA ARG A 746 0.25 -19.75 4.38
C ARG A 746 -0.50 -18.76 3.49
N GLY A 747 -1.82 -18.88 3.47
CA GLY A 747 -2.71 -18.00 2.71
C GLY A 747 -2.76 -18.34 1.21
N SER A 748 -3.27 -17.40 0.42
CA SER A 748 -3.40 -17.52 -1.04
C SER A 748 -2.75 -16.33 -1.75
N VAL A 749 -2.44 -16.50 -3.03
CA VAL A 749 -1.86 -15.46 -3.90
C VAL A 749 -2.66 -15.38 -5.20
N SER A 750 -2.78 -14.17 -5.76
CA SER A 750 -3.46 -13.98 -7.04
C SER A 750 -2.69 -14.64 -8.20
N PRO A 751 -3.39 -15.27 -9.17
CA PRO A 751 -2.75 -15.87 -10.36
C PRO A 751 -1.87 -14.88 -11.14
N THR A 752 -2.26 -13.61 -11.20
CA THR A 752 -1.52 -12.55 -11.88
C THR A 752 -0.16 -12.28 -11.23
N LEU A 753 -0.09 -12.27 -9.89
CA LEU A 753 1.19 -12.12 -9.18
C LEU A 753 2.09 -13.33 -9.44
N ALA A 754 1.54 -14.55 -9.33
CA ALA A 754 2.28 -15.77 -9.57
C ALA A 754 2.89 -15.83 -10.97
N GLN A 755 2.15 -15.40 -12.01
CA GLN A 755 2.68 -15.26 -13.38
C GLN A 755 3.83 -14.25 -13.46
N GLY A 756 3.73 -13.11 -12.75
CA GLY A 756 4.82 -12.13 -12.65
C GLY A 756 6.09 -12.71 -12.02
N ILE A 757 5.95 -13.53 -10.97
CA ILE A 757 7.06 -14.23 -10.31
C ILE A 757 7.65 -15.35 -11.19
N ILE A 758 6.82 -16.12 -11.90
CA ILE A 758 7.28 -17.10 -12.91
C ILE A 758 8.16 -16.40 -13.95
N GLN A 759 7.74 -15.23 -14.45
CA GLN A 759 8.52 -14.49 -15.43
C GLN A 759 9.84 -13.97 -14.84
N LEU A 760 9.85 -13.50 -13.59
CA LEU A 760 11.07 -13.08 -12.89
C LEU A 760 12.06 -14.25 -12.76
N LEU A 761 11.60 -15.43 -12.31
CA LEU A 761 12.44 -16.62 -12.16
C LEU A 761 12.98 -17.14 -13.50
N ARG A 762 12.19 -17.10 -14.57
CA ARG A 762 12.66 -17.41 -15.93
C ARG A 762 13.72 -16.42 -16.42
N ASP A 763 13.54 -15.13 -16.14
CA ASP A 763 14.53 -14.11 -16.50
C ASP A 763 15.82 -14.26 -15.70
N MET A 764 15.74 -14.68 -14.43
CA MET A 764 16.88 -15.05 -13.60
C MET A 764 17.62 -16.25 -14.18
N ALA A 765 16.91 -17.37 -14.44
CA ALA A 765 17.49 -18.59 -15.01
C ALA A 765 18.07 -18.39 -16.41
N GLY A 766 17.43 -17.54 -17.24
CA GLY A 766 17.90 -17.19 -18.58
C GLY A 766 19.04 -16.17 -18.62
N GLY A 767 19.54 -15.70 -17.48
CA GLY A 767 20.69 -14.79 -17.41
C GLY A 767 20.40 -13.33 -17.77
N LYS A 768 19.12 -12.91 -17.79
CA LYS A 768 18.75 -11.52 -18.07
C LYS A 768 19.04 -10.56 -16.90
N LEU A 769 19.18 -11.10 -15.68
CA LEU A 769 19.61 -10.33 -14.52
C LEU A 769 21.14 -10.27 -14.48
N THR A 770 21.79 -11.37 -14.11
CA THR A 770 23.25 -11.54 -14.17
C THR A 770 23.60 -13.02 -14.38
N GLU A 771 24.79 -13.32 -14.89
CA GLU A 771 25.24 -14.72 -15.10
C GLU A 771 25.32 -15.54 -13.79
N PRO A 772 25.80 -14.99 -12.65
CA PRO A 772 25.76 -15.70 -11.37
C PRO A 772 24.32 -16.07 -10.94
N TRP A 773 23.35 -15.18 -11.18
CA TRP A 773 21.94 -15.47 -10.92
C TRP A 773 21.43 -16.63 -11.78
N ALA A 774 21.82 -16.73 -13.05
CA ALA A 774 21.42 -17.83 -13.92
C ALA A 774 21.86 -19.20 -13.36
N LYS A 775 23.14 -19.33 -13.01
CA LYS A 775 23.71 -20.57 -12.49
C LYS A 775 23.05 -20.99 -11.17
N VAL A 776 22.95 -20.06 -10.22
CA VAL A 776 22.37 -20.33 -8.89
C VAL A 776 20.87 -20.62 -8.98
N THR A 777 20.13 -19.91 -9.83
CA THR A 777 18.68 -20.12 -10.01
C THR A 777 18.41 -21.50 -10.60
N LYS A 778 19.16 -21.91 -11.64
CA LYS A 778 19.06 -23.26 -12.22
C LYS A 778 19.36 -24.34 -11.19
N ALA A 779 20.43 -24.17 -10.41
CA ALA A 779 20.78 -25.10 -9.34
C ALA A 779 19.69 -25.21 -8.25
N ALA A 780 19.09 -24.08 -7.82
CA ALA A 780 18.02 -24.07 -6.82
C ALA A 780 16.70 -24.72 -7.32
N ILE A 781 16.36 -24.53 -8.60
CA ILE A 781 15.21 -25.19 -9.24
C ILE A 781 15.44 -26.70 -9.26
N ALA A 782 16.64 -27.14 -9.66
CA ALA A 782 17.00 -28.55 -9.68
C ALA A 782 17.00 -29.19 -8.28
N GLU A 783 17.56 -28.49 -7.27
CA GLU A 783 17.57 -28.95 -5.87
C GLU A 783 16.16 -29.20 -5.34
N SER A 784 15.19 -28.32 -5.67
CA SER A 784 13.79 -28.50 -5.26
C SER A 784 13.15 -29.76 -5.85
N ILE A 785 13.47 -30.10 -7.11
CA ILE A 785 12.99 -31.32 -7.78
C ILE A 785 13.68 -32.57 -7.20
N LEU A 786 15.00 -32.49 -6.94
CA LEU A 786 15.77 -33.60 -6.34
C LEU A 786 15.35 -33.87 -4.89
N ASN A 787 15.00 -32.86 -4.11
CA ASN A 787 14.48 -33.04 -2.76
C ASN A 787 13.16 -33.81 -2.73
N PHE A 788 12.34 -33.69 -3.79
CA PHE A 788 11.11 -34.48 -3.92
C PHE A 788 11.38 -35.98 -4.12
N THR A 789 12.52 -36.35 -4.73
CA THR A 789 12.87 -37.76 -4.96
C THR A 789 13.42 -38.44 -3.72
N ARG A 790 14.04 -37.64 -2.83
CA ARG A 790 14.57 -38.06 -1.52
C ARG A 790 13.51 -38.16 -0.42
N LEU A 791 12.22 -38.02 -0.75
CA LEU A 791 11.14 -38.09 0.22
C LEU A 791 10.99 -39.51 0.81
N ASP A 792 10.99 -39.63 2.14
CA ASP A 792 10.84 -40.90 2.86
C ASP A 792 9.55 -41.65 2.51
N GLU A 793 9.58 -42.99 2.58
CA GLU A 793 8.44 -43.87 2.25
C GLU A 793 7.15 -43.53 3.04
N LYS A 794 7.29 -43.07 4.30
CA LYS A 794 6.18 -42.64 5.17
C LYS A 794 5.35 -41.48 4.60
N TYR A 795 5.94 -40.60 3.79
CA TYR A 795 5.28 -39.42 3.24
C TYR A 795 4.82 -39.60 1.78
N ARG A 796 4.99 -40.80 1.19
CA ARG A 796 4.62 -41.08 -0.21
C ARG A 796 3.14 -41.41 -0.43
N THR A 797 2.33 -41.40 0.63
CA THR A 797 0.88 -41.59 0.53
C THR A 797 0.18 -40.29 0.09
N PRO A 798 -0.96 -40.34 -0.63
CA PRO A 798 -1.63 -39.13 -1.11
C PRO A 798 -1.96 -38.10 -0.01
N THR A 799 -2.38 -38.57 1.16
CA THR A 799 -2.78 -37.71 2.29
C THR A 799 -1.61 -37.06 3.00
N GLU A 800 -0.48 -37.76 3.14
CA GLU A 800 0.70 -37.22 3.81
C GLU A 800 1.56 -36.39 2.86
N CYS A 801 1.67 -36.79 1.59
CA CYS A 801 2.46 -36.08 0.59
C CYS A 801 1.94 -34.65 0.36
N LEU A 802 0.62 -34.45 0.33
CA LEU A 802 -0.02 -33.14 0.19
C LEU A 802 0.25 -32.18 1.35
N LYS A 803 0.60 -32.69 2.54
CA LYS A 803 0.99 -31.87 3.70
C LYS A 803 2.44 -31.42 3.64
N THR A 804 3.26 -32.03 2.79
CA THR A 804 4.70 -31.73 2.72
C THR A 804 4.98 -30.47 1.89
N PRO A 805 5.80 -29.52 2.38
CA PRO A 805 6.17 -28.35 1.60
C PRO A 805 7.04 -28.71 0.38
N THR A 806 7.78 -29.83 0.46
CA THR A 806 8.64 -30.34 -0.61
C THR A 806 7.85 -30.61 -1.90
N LEU A 807 6.65 -31.19 -1.82
CA LEU A 807 5.79 -31.40 -2.99
C LEU A 807 5.41 -30.07 -3.65
N TRP A 808 4.94 -29.10 -2.86
CA TRP A 808 4.46 -27.82 -3.38
C TRP A 808 5.57 -26.98 -4.00
N LEU A 809 6.76 -26.98 -3.41
CA LEU A 809 7.94 -26.32 -3.98
C LEU A 809 8.43 -27.02 -5.25
N ALA A 810 8.35 -28.36 -5.32
CA ALA A 810 8.66 -29.11 -6.53
C ALA A 810 7.66 -28.78 -7.66
N LEU A 811 6.36 -28.75 -7.38
CA LEU A 811 5.32 -28.36 -8.35
C LEU A 811 5.50 -26.90 -8.84
N ALA A 812 5.84 -25.98 -7.94
CA ALA A 812 6.19 -24.61 -8.31
C ALA A 812 7.45 -24.57 -9.20
N SER A 813 8.46 -25.39 -8.90
CA SER A 813 9.68 -25.53 -9.70
C SER A 813 9.40 -26.09 -11.10
N LEU A 814 8.45 -27.00 -11.25
CA LEU A 814 8.00 -27.51 -12.56
C LEU A 814 7.42 -26.39 -13.46
N CYS A 815 6.83 -25.34 -12.88
CA CYS A 815 6.31 -24.19 -13.65
C CYS A 815 7.42 -23.30 -14.25
N VAL A 816 8.64 -23.36 -13.69
CA VAL A 816 9.80 -22.54 -14.08
C VAL A 816 10.93 -23.39 -14.68
N LEU A 817 10.65 -24.63 -15.06
CA LEU A 817 11.59 -25.51 -15.74
C LEU A 817 12.14 -24.88 -17.03
N ASP A 818 13.38 -25.24 -17.34
CA ASP A 818 14.17 -24.78 -18.49
C ASP A 818 14.70 -26.01 -19.23
N GLN A 819 15.03 -25.89 -20.51
CA GLN A 819 15.47 -27.03 -21.32
C GLN A 819 16.74 -27.70 -20.76
N ASP A 820 17.66 -26.89 -20.21
CA ASP A 820 18.88 -27.39 -19.55
C ASP A 820 18.59 -28.34 -18.37
N HIS A 821 17.47 -28.16 -17.68
CA HIS A 821 17.07 -29.03 -16.58
C HIS A 821 16.62 -30.41 -17.10
N VAL A 822 15.90 -30.44 -18.23
CA VAL A 822 15.44 -31.68 -18.87
C VAL A 822 16.62 -32.55 -19.27
N GLU A 823 17.65 -31.95 -19.88
CA GLU A 823 18.84 -32.67 -20.32
C GLU A 823 19.68 -33.21 -19.15
N ARG A 824 19.83 -32.42 -18.06
CA ARG A 824 20.72 -32.77 -16.95
C ARG A 824 20.08 -33.61 -15.84
N LEU A 825 18.77 -33.51 -15.65
CA LEU A 825 18.03 -34.25 -14.61
C LEU A 825 17.41 -35.56 -15.11
N SER A 826 17.24 -35.74 -16.42
CA SER A 826 16.73 -37.01 -16.95
C SER A 826 17.81 -38.07 -17.00
N SER A 827 17.65 -39.13 -16.20
CA SER A 827 18.60 -40.25 -16.07
C SER A 827 18.73 -41.16 -17.30
N GLY A 828 18.11 -40.82 -18.43
CA GLY A 828 18.08 -41.63 -19.66
C GLY A 828 19.29 -41.48 -20.60
N GLN A 829 20.15 -40.47 -20.43
CA GLN A 829 21.26 -40.18 -21.34
C GLN A 829 22.60 -40.77 -20.84
N TRP A 830 22.64 -42.08 -20.56
CA TRP A 830 23.88 -42.77 -20.15
C TRP A 830 24.78 -43.23 -21.32
N VAL A 831 24.48 -42.91 -22.59
CA VAL A 831 25.07 -43.67 -23.72
C VAL A 831 25.89 -42.88 -24.75
N ARG A 832 25.92 -41.55 -24.80
CA ARG A 832 26.70 -40.87 -25.87
C ARG A 832 27.43 -39.62 -25.43
N GLY A 833 28.67 -39.80 -24.96
CA GLY A 833 29.68 -38.75 -25.09
C GLY A 833 30.64 -38.63 -23.92
N ARG A 834 31.70 -39.46 -23.89
CA ARG A 834 33.07 -39.01 -23.58
C ARG A 834 34.08 -40.08 -23.97
N SER A 835 35.06 -39.64 -24.75
CA SER A 835 36.16 -40.40 -25.33
C SER A 835 37.40 -40.40 -24.42
N ASP A 836 37.24 -40.68 -23.11
CA ASP A 836 38.37 -40.74 -22.18
C ASP A 836 38.26 -41.93 -21.22
N GLY A 837 38.87 -43.05 -21.63
CA GLY A 837 39.82 -43.86 -20.84
C GLY A 837 39.44 -44.51 -19.49
N LEU A 838 38.31 -44.23 -18.85
CA LEU A 838 37.94 -44.84 -17.56
C LEU A 838 36.56 -45.49 -17.65
N GLN A 839 36.52 -46.82 -17.64
CA GLN A 839 35.30 -47.63 -17.70
C GLN A 839 34.36 -47.33 -16.51
N PRO A 840 33.11 -46.89 -16.75
CA PRO A 840 32.05 -46.97 -15.75
C PRO A 840 31.67 -48.45 -15.55
N GLN A 841 31.28 -48.85 -14.34
CA GLN A 841 30.79 -50.22 -14.12
C GLN A 841 29.58 -50.51 -15.02
N PRO A 842 29.57 -51.63 -15.76
CA PRO A 842 28.51 -51.94 -16.72
C PRO A 842 27.20 -52.25 -15.97
N ARG A 843 26.07 -51.74 -16.50
CA ARG A 843 24.74 -52.14 -16.05
C ARG A 843 24.60 -53.67 -16.17
N PRO A 844 23.96 -54.36 -15.22
CA PRO A 844 23.66 -55.78 -15.37
C PRO A 844 22.75 -55.97 -16.59
N MET A 845 23.17 -56.83 -17.52
CA MET A 845 22.40 -57.15 -18.72
C MET A 845 21.35 -58.21 -18.41
N CYS A 846 20.32 -58.30 -19.24
CA CYS A 846 19.31 -59.32 -19.08
C CYS A 846 19.90 -60.70 -19.38
N ASP A 847 19.92 -61.57 -18.37
CA ASP A 847 20.45 -62.94 -18.45
C ASP A 847 19.64 -63.84 -19.41
N ASN A 848 18.46 -63.39 -19.85
CA ASN A 848 17.59 -64.09 -20.80
C ASN A 848 17.74 -63.59 -22.25
N HIS A 849 18.57 -62.56 -22.48
CA HIS A 849 18.93 -62.09 -23.81
C HIS A 849 20.43 -62.27 -24.04
N ASP A 850 20.81 -63.01 -25.08
CA ASP A 850 22.21 -63.19 -25.48
C ASP A 850 22.77 -62.01 -26.31
N ASP A 851 22.04 -60.89 -26.36
CA ASP A 851 22.41 -59.72 -27.17
C ASP A 851 23.49 -58.84 -26.54
N GLY A 852 23.73 -58.97 -25.23
CA GLY A 852 24.69 -58.13 -24.50
C GLY A 852 24.33 -56.64 -24.52
N GLU A 853 23.11 -56.29 -24.94
CA GLU A 853 22.62 -54.91 -25.14
C GLU A 853 21.34 -54.61 -24.37
N THR A 854 20.55 -55.63 -24.02
CA THR A 854 19.32 -55.46 -23.24
C THR A 854 19.63 -55.32 -21.74
N PRO A 855 19.34 -54.17 -21.08
CA PRO A 855 19.61 -53.99 -19.66
C PRO A 855 18.58 -54.75 -18.79
N ALA A 856 19.05 -55.33 -17.69
CA ALA A 856 18.17 -55.89 -16.67
C ALA A 856 17.62 -54.79 -15.75
N ILE A 857 16.33 -54.89 -15.42
CA ILE A 857 15.62 -53.93 -14.55
C ILE A 857 15.20 -54.60 -13.23
N ILE A 858 15.04 -55.92 -13.26
CA ILE A 858 14.54 -56.72 -12.14
C ILE A 858 15.55 -57.81 -11.84
N SER A 859 15.98 -57.90 -10.59
CA SER A 859 16.70 -59.06 -10.07
C SER A 859 15.70 -60.06 -9.50
N CYS A 860 15.61 -61.22 -10.13
CA CYS A 860 14.85 -62.35 -9.64
C CYS A 860 15.79 -63.31 -8.91
N ASN A 861 15.39 -63.76 -7.71
CA ASN A 861 16.19 -64.69 -6.93
C ASN A 861 16.39 -66.07 -7.57
N VAL A 862 15.62 -66.42 -8.62
CA VAL A 862 15.70 -67.70 -9.34
C VAL A 862 15.98 -67.52 -10.84
N CYS A 863 15.39 -66.52 -11.49
CA CYS A 863 15.53 -66.27 -12.93
C CYS A 863 16.71 -65.36 -13.31
N GLY A 864 17.49 -64.89 -12.33
CA GLY A 864 18.58 -63.95 -12.58
C GLY A 864 18.10 -62.52 -12.85
N ASN A 865 18.97 -61.74 -13.47
CA ASN A 865 18.72 -60.35 -13.82
C ASN A 865 17.95 -60.31 -15.14
N VAL A 866 16.71 -59.82 -15.11
CA VAL A 866 15.80 -59.84 -16.26
C VAL A 866 15.34 -58.43 -16.62
N CYS A 867 15.20 -58.15 -17.92
CA CYS A 867 14.55 -56.93 -18.39
C CYS A 867 13.04 -56.96 -18.08
N ALA A 868 12.36 -55.82 -18.19
CA ALA A 868 10.93 -55.73 -17.89
C ALA A 868 10.08 -56.71 -18.72
N ASP A 869 10.46 -56.95 -19.98
CA ASP A 869 9.75 -57.90 -20.85
C ASP A 869 10.04 -59.35 -20.45
N CYS A 870 11.30 -59.70 -20.16
CA CYS A 870 11.65 -61.04 -19.70
C CYS A 870 11.02 -61.36 -18.34
N ASP A 871 10.95 -60.40 -17.41
CA ASP A 871 10.18 -60.58 -16.16
C ASP A 871 8.72 -60.92 -16.46
N ARG A 872 8.10 -60.18 -17.38
CA ARG A 872 6.70 -60.36 -17.76
C ARG A 872 6.45 -61.74 -18.35
N PHE A 873 7.30 -62.22 -19.24
CA PHE A 873 7.12 -63.50 -19.92
C PHE A 873 7.56 -64.70 -19.08
N LEU A 874 8.70 -64.63 -18.38
CA LEU A 874 9.24 -65.73 -17.58
C LEU A 874 8.40 -65.98 -16.32
N HIS A 875 7.82 -64.95 -15.72
CA HIS A 875 6.99 -65.08 -14.52
C HIS A 875 5.49 -65.24 -14.81
N LEU A 876 5.13 -65.46 -16.08
CA LEU A 876 3.76 -65.77 -16.49
C LEU A 876 3.36 -67.21 -16.10
N HIS A 877 4.32 -68.14 -16.06
CA HIS A 877 4.09 -69.56 -15.81
C HIS A 877 3.83 -69.85 -14.32
N ARG A 878 2.87 -70.75 -14.02
CA ARG A 878 2.50 -71.15 -12.64
C ARG A 878 3.65 -71.55 -11.70
N ARG A 879 4.78 -72.06 -12.25
CA ARG A 879 5.93 -72.53 -11.45
C ARG A 879 6.89 -71.40 -11.06
N THR A 880 6.96 -70.35 -11.86
CA THR A 880 7.90 -69.22 -11.69
C THR A 880 7.23 -67.98 -11.12
N LYS A 881 5.90 -67.91 -11.15
CA LYS A 881 5.11 -66.76 -10.67
C LYS A 881 5.34 -66.37 -9.19
N SER A 882 5.80 -67.31 -8.36
CA SER A 882 6.09 -67.09 -6.93
C SER A 882 7.54 -66.70 -6.64
N HIS A 883 8.37 -66.45 -7.66
CA HIS A 883 9.73 -66.00 -7.44
C HIS A 883 9.76 -64.62 -6.77
N GLN A 884 10.74 -64.41 -5.88
CA GLN A 884 10.95 -63.14 -5.20
C GLN A 884 11.75 -62.23 -6.13
N ARG A 885 11.16 -61.07 -6.44
CA ARG A 885 11.66 -60.15 -7.45
C ARG A 885 11.89 -58.79 -6.83
N GLN A 886 13.04 -58.21 -7.11
CA GLN A 886 13.44 -56.91 -6.61
C GLN A 886 13.91 -56.05 -7.78
N VAL A 887 13.39 -54.82 -7.89
CA VAL A 887 13.86 -53.85 -8.89
C VAL A 887 15.23 -53.33 -8.45
N PHE A 888 16.14 -53.10 -9.39
CA PHE A 888 17.44 -52.52 -9.06
C PHE A 888 17.28 -51.14 -8.40
N LYS A 889 18.08 -50.87 -7.37
CA LYS A 889 18.03 -49.62 -6.61
C LYS A 889 18.29 -48.40 -7.50
N GLU A 890 19.11 -48.55 -8.55
CA GLU A 890 19.38 -47.50 -9.53
C GLU A 890 18.16 -47.13 -10.40
N GLU A 891 17.23 -48.06 -10.61
CA GLU A 891 15.95 -47.82 -11.31
C GLU A 891 14.89 -47.22 -10.37
N GLU A 892 14.89 -47.56 -9.09
CA GLU A 892 14.06 -46.89 -8.07
C GLU A 892 14.46 -45.40 -7.88
N GLU A 893 15.72 -45.06 -8.11
CA GLU A 893 16.25 -43.69 -8.00
C GLU A 893 16.22 -42.92 -9.33
N ALA A 894 15.78 -43.54 -10.43
CA ALA A 894 15.73 -42.92 -11.76
C ALA A 894 14.62 -41.84 -11.84
N ILE A 895 15.00 -40.66 -12.33
CA ILE A 895 14.13 -39.51 -12.50
C ILE A 895 14.03 -39.21 -13.99
N LYS A 896 12.81 -39.11 -14.51
CA LYS A 896 12.57 -38.55 -15.84
C LYS A 896 11.87 -37.20 -15.71
N VAL A 897 12.52 -36.15 -16.20
CA VAL A 897 11.99 -34.79 -16.22
C VAL A 897 11.80 -34.39 -17.68
N ASP A 898 10.60 -33.98 -18.08
CA ASP A 898 10.37 -33.44 -19.42
C ASP A 898 9.67 -32.07 -19.34
N LEU A 899 9.80 -31.29 -20.40
CA LEU A 899 9.18 -29.98 -20.54
C LEU A 899 8.50 -29.88 -21.91
N HIS A 900 7.17 -29.84 -21.94
CA HIS A 900 6.39 -29.69 -23.17
C HIS A 900 5.61 -28.38 -23.11
N GLU A 901 5.98 -27.40 -23.96
CA GLU A 901 5.28 -26.13 -24.15
C GLU A 901 4.91 -25.33 -22.87
N GLY A 902 5.79 -25.37 -21.86
CA GLY A 902 5.60 -24.68 -20.58
C GLY A 902 4.88 -25.49 -19.50
N CYS A 903 4.60 -26.77 -19.80
CA CYS A 903 4.16 -27.78 -18.85
C CYS A 903 5.35 -28.65 -18.43
N GLY A 904 5.76 -28.50 -17.17
CA GLY A 904 6.83 -29.29 -16.58
C GLY A 904 6.29 -30.60 -16.02
N ARG A 905 6.94 -31.73 -16.33
CA ARG A 905 6.58 -33.04 -15.79
C ARG A 905 7.78 -33.74 -15.18
N THR A 906 7.56 -34.42 -14.06
CA THR A 906 8.53 -35.32 -13.43
C THR A 906 7.87 -36.66 -13.14
N LYS A 907 8.57 -37.75 -13.48
CA LYS A 907 8.11 -39.12 -13.33
C LYS A 907 9.10 -39.87 -12.45
N LEU A 908 8.62 -40.28 -11.28
CA LEU A 908 9.29 -41.16 -10.34
C LEU A 908 8.63 -42.54 -10.38
N PHE A 909 9.26 -43.53 -9.76
CA PHE A 909 8.70 -44.88 -9.73
C PHE A 909 7.32 -44.95 -9.04
N TRP A 910 7.09 -44.13 -8.01
CA TRP A 910 5.88 -44.13 -7.19
C TRP A 910 4.89 -42.99 -7.49
N VAL A 911 5.30 -41.95 -8.24
CA VAL A 911 4.45 -40.79 -8.53
C VAL A 911 4.81 -40.13 -9.86
N MET A 912 3.80 -39.61 -10.55
CA MET A 912 3.96 -38.69 -11.67
C MET A 912 3.40 -37.32 -11.25
N ALA A 913 4.18 -36.27 -11.40
CA ALA A 913 3.78 -34.91 -11.08
C ALA A 913 3.94 -34.00 -12.29
N LEU A 914 2.90 -33.22 -12.58
CA LEU A 914 2.82 -32.33 -13.73
C LEU A 914 2.33 -30.95 -13.27
N ALA A 915 2.92 -29.88 -13.78
CA ALA A 915 2.46 -28.52 -13.50
C ALA A 915 2.52 -27.64 -14.76
N ASP A 916 1.42 -26.95 -15.05
CA ASP A 916 1.35 -25.98 -16.13
C ASP A 916 1.54 -24.55 -15.63
N SER A 917 2.52 -23.88 -16.21
CA SER A 917 2.89 -22.51 -15.86
C SER A 917 1.87 -21.45 -16.30
N LYS A 918 1.03 -21.73 -17.30
CA LYS A 918 0.04 -20.76 -17.82
C LYS A 918 -1.26 -20.82 -17.02
N THR A 919 -1.80 -22.02 -16.81
CA THR A 919 -3.08 -22.22 -16.10
C THR A 919 -2.92 -22.35 -14.59
N LEU A 920 -1.69 -22.49 -14.07
CA LEU A 920 -1.39 -22.73 -12.65
C LEU A 920 -2.15 -23.94 -12.09
N LYS A 921 -2.38 -24.94 -12.94
CA LYS A 921 -2.96 -26.23 -12.56
C LYS A 921 -1.84 -27.26 -12.50
N ALA A 922 -1.86 -28.07 -11.46
CA ALA A 922 -0.93 -29.17 -11.27
C ALA A 922 -1.69 -30.47 -11.00
N ILE A 923 -1.11 -31.59 -11.41
CA ILE A 923 -1.67 -32.92 -11.23
C ILE A 923 -0.60 -33.81 -10.60
N VAL A 924 -0.99 -34.57 -9.58
CA VAL A 924 -0.11 -35.56 -8.92
C VAL A 924 -0.80 -36.91 -8.95
N GLU A 925 -0.25 -37.84 -9.74
CA GLU A 925 -0.74 -39.21 -9.89
C GLU A 925 0.13 -40.19 -9.08
N PHE A 926 -0.44 -40.78 -8.04
CA PHE A 926 0.22 -41.77 -7.21
C PHE A 926 0.06 -43.18 -7.83
N ARG A 927 1.18 -43.90 -7.92
CA ARG A 927 1.24 -45.28 -8.39
C ARG A 927 1.17 -46.21 -7.19
N GLU A 928 0.27 -47.19 -7.24
CA GLU A 928 0.11 -48.15 -6.15
C GLU A 928 1.34 -49.07 -6.09
N GLY A 929 2.07 -49.03 -4.98
CA GLY A 929 3.23 -49.89 -4.75
C GLY A 929 2.78 -51.32 -4.53
N THR A 930 3.14 -52.22 -5.44
CA THR A 930 3.09 -53.68 -5.20
C THR A 930 4.05 -54.04 -4.07
N LYS A 931 3.61 -53.98 -2.81
CA LYS A 931 4.27 -54.66 -1.68
C LYS A 931 3.25 -55.52 -0.94
N GLY A 932 3.60 -56.80 -0.82
CA GLY A 932 2.69 -57.91 -0.55
C GLY A 932 1.88 -57.84 0.74
N LYS A 933 0.57 -58.04 0.60
CA LYS A 933 -0.24 -59.00 1.37
C LYS A 933 -1.64 -59.05 0.76
N ALA A 934 -1.89 -60.05 -0.10
CA ALA A 934 -3.24 -60.47 -0.44
C ALA A 934 -3.26 -62.00 -0.40
N THR A 935 -3.68 -62.53 0.75
CA THR A 935 -4.16 -63.91 0.89
C THR A 935 -5.45 -64.07 0.08
N SER A 936 -5.47 -65.14 -0.73
CA SER A 936 -6.65 -65.83 -1.27
C SER A 936 -7.75 -64.98 -1.93
N SER A 937 -7.78 -64.97 -3.26
CA SER A 937 -8.91 -65.54 -4.02
C SER A 937 -8.66 -65.45 -5.53
N SER A 938 -9.01 -66.55 -6.19
CA SER A 938 -9.07 -66.78 -7.63
C SER A 938 -9.59 -65.60 -8.47
N SER A 939 -8.86 -65.23 -9.53
CA SER A 939 -9.50 -64.79 -10.79
C SER A 939 -8.54 -64.87 -11.98
N SER A 940 -9.16 -65.34 -13.06
CA SER A 940 -8.74 -65.43 -14.45
C SER A 940 -8.11 -64.15 -15.00
N SER A 941 -7.34 -64.30 -16.08
CA SER A 941 -6.82 -63.22 -16.93
C SER A 941 -7.92 -62.25 -17.36
N SER A 942 -8.21 -61.23 -16.56
CA SER A 942 -9.05 -60.10 -16.98
C SER A 942 -8.21 -59.25 -17.92
N ALA A 943 -8.57 -59.20 -19.19
CA ALA A 943 -7.97 -58.25 -20.10
C ALA A 943 -8.18 -56.83 -19.55
N MET A 944 -7.15 -55.99 -19.55
CA MET A 944 -7.29 -54.60 -19.07
C MET A 944 -8.03 -53.77 -20.12
N CYS A 945 -8.88 -52.85 -19.65
CA CYS A 945 -9.60 -51.91 -20.49
C CYS A 945 -8.59 -51.03 -21.26
N ARG A 946 -8.76 -50.96 -22.58
CA ARG A 946 -7.92 -50.14 -23.48
C ARG A 946 -7.78 -48.68 -23.04
N PHE A 947 -8.83 -48.12 -22.43
CA PHE A 947 -8.94 -46.69 -22.13
C PHE A 947 -8.58 -46.38 -20.67
N CYS A 948 -9.25 -47.02 -19.72
CA CYS A 948 -9.05 -46.73 -18.29
C CYS A 948 -8.05 -47.65 -17.58
N GLY A 949 -7.56 -48.71 -18.24
CA GLY A 949 -6.64 -49.69 -17.65
C GLY A 949 -7.23 -50.58 -16.55
N GLY A 950 -8.51 -50.41 -16.19
CA GLY A 950 -9.21 -51.25 -15.22
C GLY A 950 -9.51 -52.66 -15.75
N PRO A 951 -9.86 -53.63 -14.90
CA PRO A 951 -10.20 -54.99 -15.34
C PRO A 951 -11.43 -54.96 -16.26
N ALA A 952 -11.28 -55.36 -17.52
CA ALA A 952 -12.41 -55.53 -18.43
C ALA A 952 -13.16 -56.81 -18.03
N HIS A 953 -14.46 -56.69 -17.79
CA HIS A 953 -15.30 -57.85 -17.54
C HIS A 953 -15.36 -58.67 -18.83
N ALA A 954 -14.80 -59.88 -18.80
CA ALA A 954 -14.84 -60.84 -19.90
C ALA A 954 -16.26 -61.41 -20.05
N GLY A 955 -17.18 -60.61 -20.59
CA GLY A 955 -18.45 -61.09 -21.12
C GLY A 955 -18.26 -61.46 -22.59
N LEU A 956 -18.76 -62.63 -23.00
CA LEU A 956 -18.62 -63.23 -24.34
C LEU A 956 -19.13 -62.37 -25.54
N LEU A 957 -19.65 -61.17 -25.27
CA LEU A 957 -20.25 -60.25 -26.25
C LEU A 957 -19.54 -58.89 -26.34
N SER A 958 -18.52 -58.62 -25.50
CA SER A 958 -17.78 -57.36 -25.53
C SER A 958 -16.71 -57.39 -26.62
N SER A 959 -17.01 -56.81 -27.78
CA SER A 959 -16.05 -56.62 -28.85
C SER A 959 -14.96 -55.63 -28.42
N GLY A 960 -13.81 -56.15 -27.98
CA GLY A 960 -12.65 -55.38 -27.54
C GLY A 960 -12.57 -55.26 -26.02
N ASN A 961 -11.36 -55.37 -25.47
CA ASN A 961 -11.06 -55.26 -24.04
C ASN A 961 -11.43 -53.86 -23.50
N VAL A 962 -12.71 -53.61 -23.24
CA VAL A 962 -13.27 -52.31 -22.87
C VAL A 962 -14.30 -52.52 -21.76
N CYS A 963 -14.25 -51.73 -20.69
CA CYS A 963 -15.25 -51.77 -19.60
C CYS A 963 -16.56 -51.06 -19.99
N SER A 964 -17.63 -51.25 -19.21
CA SER A 964 -18.96 -50.63 -19.42
C SER A 964 -18.88 -49.13 -19.65
N ASP A 965 -18.07 -48.45 -18.84
CA ASP A 965 -18.03 -46.98 -18.79
C ASP A 965 -17.25 -46.41 -20.00
N CYS A 966 -16.44 -47.22 -20.68
CA CYS A 966 -15.66 -46.81 -21.84
C CYS A 966 -16.24 -47.29 -23.18
N GLN A 967 -17.46 -47.86 -23.19
CA GLN A 967 -18.10 -48.35 -24.42
C GLN A 967 -18.35 -47.22 -25.43
N GLU A 968 -18.74 -46.02 -24.97
CA GLU A 968 -18.97 -44.86 -25.84
C GLU A 968 -17.67 -44.36 -26.49
N HIS A 969 -16.56 -44.39 -25.74
CA HIS A 969 -15.22 -44.12 -26.27
C HIS A 969 -14.82 -45.15 -27.32
N ALA A 970 -15.06 -46.44 -27.06
CA ALA A 970 -14.78 -47.50 -28.02
C ALA A 970 -15.59 -47.38 -29.32
N ALA A 971 -16.86 -46.97 -29.25
CA ALA A 971 -17.71 -46.79 -30.42
C ALA A 971 -17.16 -45.75 -31.40
N ASN A 972 -16.52 -44.70 -30.86
CA ASN A 972 -15.96 -43.58 -31.63
C ASN A 972 -14.46 -43.74 -31.94
N ALA A 973 -13.77 -44.72 -31.35
CA ALA A 973 -12.33 -44.91 -31.51
C ALA A 973 -11.96 -45.60 -32.84
N CYS A 974 -10.79 -45.27 -33.36
CA CYS A 974 -10.20 -46.01 -34.46
C CYS A 974 -9.86 -47.46 -34.04
N THR A 975 -10.13 -48.41 -34.93
CA THR A 975 -9.86 -49.85 -34.73
C THR A 975 -8.60 -50.32 -35.46
N LYS A 976 -7.91 -49.43 -36.20
CA LYS A 976 -6.67 -49.75 -36.91
C LYS A 976 -5.47 -49.83 -35.95
N ILE A 977 -4.50 -50.66 -36.31
CA ILE A 977 -3.23 -50.82 -35.61
C ILE A 977 -2.13 -50.20 -36.49
N HIS A 978 -1.27 -49.37 -35.90
CA HIS A 978 -0.13 -48.77 -36.60
C HIS A 978 0.95 -49.81 -36.92
N PRO A 979 1.85 -49.54 -37.89
CA PRO A 979 2.97 -50.44 -38.21
C PRO A 979 3.87 -50.77 -37.01
N CYS A 980 3.92 -49.89 -36.02
CA CYS A 980 4.64 -50.09 -34.76
C CYS A 980 3.94 -51.02 -33.75
N GLY A 981 2.78 -51.59 -34.09
CA GLY A 981 2.01 -52.50 -33.22
C GLY A 981 1.07 -51.82 -32.24
N HIS A 982 1.11 -50.48 -32.09
CA HIS A 982 0.19 -49.73 -31.22
C HIS A 982 -1.17 -49.49 -31.88
N MET A 983 -2.25 -49.56 -31.09
CA MET A 983 -3.60 -49.20 -31.54
C MET A 983 -3.72 -47.69 -31.81
N CYS A 984 -4.39 -47.30 -32.89
CA CYS A 984 -4.57 -45.89 -33.22
C CYS A 984 -5.48 -45.18 -32.20
N GLY A 985 -4.99 -44.11 -31.57
CA GLY A 985 -5.74 -43.27 -30.62
C GLY A 985 -6.74 -42.30 -31.25
N GLY A 986 -6.83 -42.27 -32.58
CA GLY A 986 -7.72 -41.39 -33.35
C GLY A 986 -9.18 -41.83 -33.40
N LEU A 987 -9.97 -41.19 -34.26
CA LEU A 987 -11.40 -41.47 -34.42
C LEU A 987 -11.70 -42.55 -35.47
N LYS A 988 -12.86 -43.18 -35.35
CA LYS A 988 -13.38 -44.12 -36.33
C LYS A 988 -13.76 -43.38 -37.63
N GLY A 989 -13.26 -43.84 -38.76
CA GLY A 989 -13.63 -43.31 -40.08
C GLY A 989 -12.83 -42.09 -40.56
N GLU A 990 -11.78 -41.68 -39.85
CA GLU A 990 -10.86 -40.64 -40.34
C GLU A 990 -10.09 -41.12 -41.58
N THR A 991 -9.91 -40.23 -42.56
CA THR A 991 -9.18 -40.50 -43.81
C THR A 991 -7.70 -40.78 -43.53
N THR A 992 -7.12 -40.04 -42.60
CA THR A 992 -5.75 -40.18 -42.11
C THR A 992 -5.78 -40.47 -40.61
N CYS A 993 -5.25 -41.62 -40.20
CA CYS A 993 -5.15 -41.96 -38.78
C CYS A 993 -4.23 -40.98 -38.05
N LEU A 994 -4.61 -40.62 -36.83
CA LEU A 994 -3.75 -39.89 -35.90
C LEU A 994 -2.38 -40.57 -35.79
N PRO A 995 -1.25 -39.84 -35.89
CA PRO A 995 0.08 -40.39 -35.66
C PRO A 995 0.18 -41.12 -34.31
N CYS A 996 1.05 -42.13 -34.24
CA CYS A 996 1.18 -42.94 -33.03
C CYS A 996 1.62 -42.08 -31.84
N LEU A 997 0.74 -41.94 -30.83
CA LEU A 997 0.97 -41.13 -29.63
C LEU A 997 2.17 -41.58 -28.79
N HIS A 998 2.66 -42.81 -28.99
CA HIS A 998 3.89 -43.31 -28.36
C HIS A 998 5.18 -42.91 -29.10
N GLY A 999 5.09 -42.11 -30.17
CA GLY A 999 6.26 -41.62 -30.92
C GLY A 999 6.95 -42.68 -31.79
N CYS A 1000 6.31 -43.82 -32.02
CA CYS A 1000 6.87 -44.94 -32.78
C CYS A 1000 6.66 -44.76 -34.28
N GLY A 1001 7.55 -44.00 -34.93
CA GLY A 1001 7.52 -43.61 -36.34
C GLY A 1001 8.10 -42.20 -36.52
N ASN A 1002 8.46 -41.79 -37.74
CA ASN A 1002 9.12 -40.50 -38.00
C ASN A 1002 8.34 -39.35 -37.30
N PRO A 1003 8.87 -38.73 -36.24
CA PRO A 1003 8.10 -37.95 -35.25
C PRO A 1003 7.67 -36.56 -35.73
N GLN A 1004 7.67 -36.32 -37.05
CA GLN A 1004 7.31 -35.03 -37.61
C GLN A 1004 5.82 -34.74 -37.37
N GLY A 1005 5.54 -33.87 -36.40
CA GLY A 1005 4.23 -33.26 -36.19
C GLY A 1005 3.53 -33.59 -34.86
N LEU A 1006 4.03 -34.51 -34.03
CA LEU A 1006 3.46 -34.77 -32.70
C LEU A 1006 4.02 -33.77 -31.68
N ARG A 1007 3.14 -32.89 -31.14
CA ARG A 1007 3.48 -31.95 -30.05
C ARG A 1007 3.22 -32.53 -28.65
N GLN A 1008 2.43 -33.60 -28.57
CA GLN A 1008 1.98 -34.24 -27.33
C GLN A 1008 2.04 -35.76 -27.48
N ASP A 1009 2.25 -36.48 -26.37
CA ASP A 1009 2.34 -37.94 -26.32
C ASP A 1009 1.10 -38.61 -25.68
N ALA A 1010 1.13 -39.94 -25.57
CA ALA A 1010 0.01 -40.74 -25.06
C ALA A 1010 -0.29 -40.54 -23.56
N ASP A 1011 0.73 -40.16 -22.79
CA ASP A 1011 0.66 -39.96 -21.33
C ASP A 1011 0.28 -38.51 -21.01
N ASP A 1012 0.42 -37.58 -21.95
CA ASP A 1012 0.00 -36.19 -21.79
C ASP A 1012 -1.51 -36.10 -21.50
N MET A 1013 -1.88 -35.18 -20.61
CA MET A 1013 -3.26 -34.96 -20.22
C MET A 1013 -3.99 -34.09 -21.24
N CYS A 1014 -5.28 -34.36 -21.45
CA CYS A 1014 -6.08 -33.44 -22.24
C CYS A 1014 -6.27 -32.13 -21.48
N MET A 1015 -5.71 -31.03 -22.00
CA MET A 1015 -5.76 -29.69 -21.39
C MET A 1015 -7.14 -29.02 -21.48
N ILE A 1016 -8.20 -29.79 -21.76
CA ILE A 1016 -9.60 -29.36 -21.63
C ILE A 1016 -10.22 -29.99 -20.37
N CYS A 1017 -10.17 -31.32 -20.23
CA CYS A 1017 -10.78 -32.01 -19.09
C CYS A 1017 -9.87 -32.05 -17.86
N PHE A 1018 -8.55 -32.06 -18.04
CA PHE A 1018 -7.54 -32.22 -16.98
C PHE A 1018 -7.72 -33.49 -16.10
N SER A 1019 -8.59 -34.43 -16.49
CA SER A 1019 -8.93 -35.62 -15.71
C SER A 1019 -8.33 -36.91 -16.27
N GLU A 1020 -8.12 -36.96 -17.58
CA GLU A 1020 -7.71 -38.15 -18.32
C GLU A 1020 -6.56 -37.89 -19.31
N ALA A 1021 -5.69 -38.88 -19.49
CA ALA A 1021 -4.61 -38.86 -20.47
C ALA A 1021 -5.17 -38.95 -21.88
N LEU A 1022 -4.44 -38.45 -22.88
CA LEU A 1022 -4.87 -38.48 -24.28
C LEU A 1022 -5.12 -39.90 -24.79
N SER A 1023 -4.43 -40.91 -24.25
CA SER A 1023 -4.66 -42.33 -24.55
C SER A 1023 -5.98 -42.90 -23.98
N CYS A 1024 -6.57 -42.27 -22.97
CA CYS A 1024 -7.77 -42.77 -22.28
C CYS A 1024 -9.08 -42.51 -23.04
N ALA A 1025 -9.08 -41.73 -24.12
CA ALA A 1025 -10.26 -41.53 -24.97
C ALA A 1025 -9.84 -41.17 -26.41
N PRO A 1026 -10.72 -41.32 -27.41
CA PRO A 1026 -10.40 -40.94 -28.78
C PRO A 1026 -9.98 -39.47 -28.88
N ALA A 1027 -8.81 -39.23 -29.46
CA ALA A 1027 -8.19 -37.93 -29.56
C ALA A 1027 -8.10 -37.43 -31.00
N VAL A 1028 -8.12 -36.11 -31.18
CA VAL A 1028 -7.95 -35.44 -32.47
C VAL A 1028 -6.76 -34.49 -32.39
N GLN A 1029 -6.00 -34.43 -33.48
CA GLN A 1029 -4.97 -33.42 -33.67
C GLN A 1029 -5.57 -32.23 -34.42
N LEU A 1030 -5.57 -31.07 -33.79
CA LEU A 1030 -5.97 -29.81 -34.42
C LEU A 1030 -4.93 -29.39 -35.47
N ASP A 1031 -5.31 -28.51 -36.39
CA ASP A 1031 -4.40 -27.97 -37.42
C ASP A 1031 -3.16 -27.28 -36.83
N CYS A 1032 -3.25 -26.77 -35.59
CA CYS A 1032 -2.11 -26.20 -34.87
C CYS A 1032 -1.11 -27.25 -34.33
N GLY A 1033 -1.41 -28.54 -34.50
CA GLY A 1033 -0.60 -29.68 -34.08
C GLY A 1033 -0.90 -30.20 -32.67
N HIS A 1034 -1.73 -29.51 -31.88
CA HIS A 1034 -2.12 -29.92 -30.52
C HIS A 1034 -3.22 -30.98 -30.52
N ILE A 1035 -3.18 -31.85 -29.52
CA ILE A 1035 -4.01 -33.05 -29.40
C ILE A 1035 -4.91 -32.92 -28.17
N PHE A 1036 -6.20 -33.19 -28.38
CA PHE A 1036 -7.24 -33.16 -27.35
C PHE A 1036 -8.22 -34.31 -27.55
N HIS A 1037 -8.92 -34.73 -26.49
CA HIS A 1037 -10.04 -35.66 -26.66
C HIS A 1037 -11.12 -35.03 -27.54
N HIS A 1038 -11.63 -35.81 -28.48
CA HIS A 1038 -12.68 -35.35 -29.40
C HIS A 1038 -13.94 -34.90 -28.66
N HIS A 1039 -14.36 -35.65 -27.64
CA HIS A 1039 -15.54 -35.32 -26.83
C HIS A 1039 -15.35 -34.00 -26.07
N CYS A 1040 -14.15 -33.75 -25.53
CA CYS A 1040 -13.81 -32.49 -24.86
C CYS A 1040 -13.90 -31.29 -25.80
N CYS A 1041 -13.35 -31.40 -27.02
CA CYS A 1041 -13.48 -30.35 -28.04
C CYS A 1041 -14.95 -30.09 -28.39
N ARG A 1042 -15.76 -31.14 -28.57
CA ARG A 1042 -17.20 -30.99 -28.86
C ARG A 1042 -17.95 -30.31 -27.73
N MET A 1043 -17.67 -30.68 -26.47
CA MET A 1043 -18.33 -30.10 -25.31
C MET A 1043 -18.02 -28.60 -25.15
N VAL A 1044 -16.76 -28.20 -25.35
CA VAL A 1044 -16.35 -26.79 -25.28
C VAL A 1044 -17.03 -25.98 -26.39
N LEU A 1045 -17.02 -26.50 -27.62
CA LEU A 1045 -17.62 -25.81 -28.76
C LEU A 1045 -19.16 -25.77 -28.68
N SER A 1046 -19.81 -26.77 -28.08
CA SER A 1046 -21.27 -26.78 -27.92
C SER A 1046 -21.74 -25.87 -26.79
N LYS A 1047 -21.00 -25.77 -25.69
CA LYS A 1047 -21.30 -24.86 -24.57
C LYS A 1047 -21.03 -23.39 -24.91
N SER A 1048 -20.20 -23.11 -25.90
CA SER A 1048 -19.87 -21.76 -26.36
C SER A 1048 -19.19 -20.91 -25.26
N TRP A 1049 -19.67 -19.68 -25.02
CA TRP A 1049 -19.12 -18.76 -24.01
C TRP A 1049 -19.94 -18.76 -22.71
N THR A 1050 -19.28 -18.42 -21.62
CA THR A 1050 -19.90 -18.24 -20.29
C THR A 1050 -20.36 -16.79 -20.12
N GLY A 1051 -21.55 -16.60 -19.56
CA GLY A 1051 -22.14 -15.27 -19.34
C GLY A 1051 -22.90 -14.69 -20.55
N PRO A 1052 -23.49 -13.50 -20.42
CA PRO A 1052 -24.35 -12.89 -21.44
C PRO A 1052 -23.55 -12.32 -22.62
N ARG A 1053 -22.33 -11.85 -22.36
CA ARG A 1053 -21.45 -11.24 -23.36
C ARG A 1053 -20.85 -12.29 -24.29
N ILE A 1054 -20.95 -12.04 -25.60
CA ILE A 1054 -20.31 -12.89 -26.62
C ILE A 1054 -18.79 -12.78 -26.49
N THR A 1055 -18.14 -13.91 -26.22
CA THR A 1055 -16.67 -14.03 -26.26
C THR A 1055 -16.28 -15.26 -27.08
N PHE A 1056 -15.11 -15.23 -27.71
CA PHE A 1056 -14.68 -16.29 -28.65
C PHE A 1056 -13.51 -17.12 -28.14
N GLY A 1057 -13.08 -16.92 -26.89
CA GLY A 1057 -11.92 -17.61 -26.31
C GLY A 1057 -12.07 -19.14 -26.29
N PHE A 1058 -13.30 -19.65 -26.17
CA PHE A 1058 -13.61 -21.09 -26.18
C PHE A 1058 -13.33 -21.78 -27.53
N SER A 1059 -13.28 -21.01 -28.62
CA SER A 1059 -12.99 -21.52 -29.97
C SER A 1059 -11.49 -21.57 -30.30
N LEU A 1060 -10.65 -21.16 -29.35
CA LEU A 1060 -9.20 -21.15 -29.47
C LEU A 1060 -8.58 -22.36 -28.75
N CYS A 1061 -7.47 -22.86 -29.28
CA CYS A 1061 -6.69 -23.93 -28.68
C CYS A 1061 -6.29 -23.55 -27.24
N PRO A 1062 -6.60 -24.36 -26.21
CA PRO A 1062 -6.24 -24.09 -24.83
C PRO A 1062 -4.74 -23.81 -24.61
N ILE A 1063 -3.87 -24.45 -25.41
CA ILE A 1063 -2.41 -24.43 -25.25
C ILE A 1063 -1.76 -23.23 -25.97
N CYS A 1064 -1.98 -23.10 -27.29
CA CYS A 1064 -1.31 -22.10 -28.14
C CYS A 1064 -2.19 -20.92 -28.55
N LYS A 1065 -3.49 -20.94 -28.21
CA LYS A 1065 -4.49 -19.92 -28.58
C LYS A 1065 -4.73 -19.74 -30.09
N ALA A 1066 -4.21 -20.63 -30.95
CA ALA A 1066 -4.59 -20.68 -32.36
C ALA A 1066 -6.06 -21.14 -32.52
N PRO A 1067 -6.79 -20.73 -33.56
CA PRO A 1067 -8.16 -21.17 -33.80
C PRO A 1067 -8.27 -22.70 -33.86
N MET A 1068 -9.22 -23.29 -33.12
CA MET A 1068 -9.48 -24.73 -33.21
C MET A 1068 -10.01 -25.05 -34.61
N ALA A 1069 -9.31 -25.93 -35.32
CA ALA A 1069 -9.71 -26.40 -36.63
C ALA A 1069 -9.39 -27.89 -36.75
N HIS A 1070 -10.42 -28.65 -37.17
CA HIS A 1070 -10.34 -30.06 -37.49
C HIS A 1070 -11.56 -30.44 -38.33
N HIS A 1071 -11.41 -31.34 -39.29
CA HIS A 1071 -12.48 -31.71 -40.24
C HIS A 1071 -13.77 -32.18 -39.53
N VAL A 1072 -13.67 -32.98 -38.46
CA VAL A 1072 -14.81 -33.48 -37.67
C VAL A 1072 -15.52 -32.37 -36.87
N LEU A 1073 -14.82 -31.29 -36.53
CA LEU A 1073 -15.37 -30.18 -35.75
C LEU A 1073 -16.01 -29.09 -36.63
N ARG A 1074 -15.86 -29.18 -37.97
CA ARG A 1074 -16.31 -28.16 -38.93
C ARG A 1074 -17.78 -27.78 -38.76
N GLY A 1075 -18.66 -28.76 -38.51
CA GLY A 1075 -20.09 -28.54 -38.30
C GLY A 1075 -20.42 -27.66 -37.08
N LEU A 1076 -19.58 -27.69 -36.04
CA LEU A 1076 -19.74 -26.84 -34.86
C LEU A 1076 -19.02 -25.49 -35.02
N LEU A 1077 -17.90 -25.47 -35.75
CA LEU A 1077 -17.09 -24.27 -35.96
C LEU A 1077 -17.69 -23.29 -36.95
N GLU A 1078 -18.43 -23.77 -37.96
CA GLU A 1078 -18.98 -22.89 -39.01
C GLU A 1078 -19.97 -21.83 -38.47
N PRO A 1079 -20.96 -22.18 -37.62
CA PRO A 1079 -21.84 -21.17 -37.01
C PRO A 1079 -21.09 -20.17 -36.13
N ILE A 1080 -20.06 -20.63 -35.41
CA ILE A 1080 -19.22 -19.78 -34.55
C ILE A 1080 -18.42 -18.78 -35.40
N ARG A 1081 -17.87 -19.21 -36.54
CA ARG A 1081 -17.16 -18.33 -37.48
C ARG A 1081 -18.07 -17.26 -38.08
N VAL A 1082 -19.28 -17.64 -38.48
CA VAL A 1082 -20.28 -16.68 -38.98
C VAL A 1082 -20.61 -15.63 -37.93
N LEU A 1083 -20.80 -16.04 -36.67
CA LEU A 1083 -21.05 -15.11 -35.56
C LEU A 1083 -19.83 -14.21 -35.27
N TYR A 1084 -18.62 -14.78 -35.29
CA TYR A 1084 -17.37 -14.04 -35.10
C TYR A 1084 -17.22 -12.93 -36.16
N GLU A 1085 -17.40 -13.25 -37.44
CA GLU A 1085 -17.33 -12.28 -38.52
C GLU A 1085 -18.45 -11.23 -38.44
N ASP A 1086 -19.65 -11.61 -37.99
CA ASP A 1086 -20.73 -10.64 -37.76
C ASP A 1086 -20.41 -9.62 -36.66
N VAL A 1087 -19.90 -10.09 -35.51
CA VAL A 1087 -19.49 -9.23 -34.40
C VAL A 1087 -18.28 -8.38 -34.78
N ARG A 1088 -17.26 -8.98 -35.42
CA ARG A 1088 -16.04 -8.28 -35.88
C ARG A 1088 -16.39 -7.11 -36.80
N ARG A 1089 -17.25 -7.34 -37.79
CA ARG A 1089 -17.68 -6.32 -38.75
C ARG A 1089 -18.42 -5.16 -38.06
N LYS A 1090 -19.35 -5.47 -37.15
CA LYS A 1090 -20.12 -4.46 -36.40
C LYS A 1090 -19.22 -3.66 -35.45
N ALA A 1091 -18.29 -4.32 -34.78
CA ALA A 1091 -17.33 -3.67 -33.88
C ALA A 1091 -16.43 -2.69 -34.64
N LEU A 1092 -15.91 -3.10 -35.80
CA LEU A 1092 -15.08 -2.24 -36.64
C LEU A 1092 -15.86 -1.01 -37.16
N MET A 1093 -17.08 -1.23 -37.69
CA MET A 1093 -17.95 -0.14 -38.15
C MET A 1093 -18.24 0.87 -37.03
N ARG A 1094 -18.42 0.38 -35.79
CA ARG A 1094 -18.64 1.23 -34.62
C ARG A 1094 -17.39 2.03 -34.25
N LEU A 1095 -16.21 1.41 -34.30
CA LEU A 1095 -14.93 2.07 -34.04
C LEU A 1095 -14.64 3.20 -35.05
N GLU A 1096 -14.98 2.96 -36.32
CA GLU A 1096 -14.87 3.95 -37.39
C GLU A 1096 -15.84 5.12 -37.16
N TYR A 1097 -17.08 4.83 -36.81
CA TYR A 1097 -18.10 5.84 -36.50
C TYR A 1097 -17.72 6.72 -35.30
N GLU A 1098 -17.10 6.16 -34.26
CA GLU A 1098 -16.59 6.92 -33.11
C GLU A 1098 -15.28 7.67 -33.38
N GLY A 1099 -14.69 7.53 -34.58
CA GLY A 1099 -13.44 8.20 -34.95
C GLY A 1099 -12.19 7.62 -34.27
N LEU A 1100 -12.31 6.49 -33.57
CA LEU A 1100 -11.25 5.89 -32.75
C LEU A 1100 -10.33 4.94 -33.54
N HIS A 1101 -10.59 4.73 -34.83
CA HIS A 1101 -9.76 3.89 -35.71
C HIS A 1101 -8.32 4.42 -35.91
N ARG A 1102 -7.99 5.64 -35.44
CA ARG A 1102 -6.65 6.26 -35.49
C ARG A 1102 -5.97 6.42 -34.13
N THR A 1103 -6.50 5.79 -33.08
CA THR A 1103 -5.98 5.91 -31.71
C THR A 1103 -4.54 5.37 -31.63
N GLU A 1104 -3.73 5.93 -30.71
CA GLU A 1104 -2.33 5.55 -30.47
C GLU A 1104 -2.13 4.04 -30.30
N ALA A 1105 -3.09 3.34 -29.68
CA ALA A 1105 -3.05 1.88 -29.50
C ALA A 1105 -3.00 1.07 -30.83
N ILE A 1106 -3.43 1.67 -31.95
CA ILE A 1106 -3.46 1.07 -33.29
C ILE A 1106 -2.33 1.62 -34.17
N THR A 1107 -1.98 2.90 -34.01
CA THR A 1107 -1.02 3.60 -34.88
C THR A 1107 0.44 3.52 -34.42
N VAL A 1108 0.69 3.29 -33.13
CA VAL A 1108 2.05 3.25 -32.57
C VAL A 1108 2.72 1.88 -32.80
N PRO A 1109 3.90 1.83 -33.45
CA PRO A 1109 4.68 0.60 -33.61
C PRO A 1109 5.07 -0.01 -32.25
N GLY A 1110 4.67 -1.26 -32.01
CA GLY A 1110 4.92 -1.97 -30.75
C GLY A 1110 3.72 -2.05 -29.79
N GLY A 1111 2.61 -1.36 -30.09
CA GLY A 1111 1.35 -1.52 -29.38
C GLY A 1111 0.69 -2.91 -29.62
N ARG A 1112 -0.09 -3.40 -28.65
CA ARG A 1112 -0.76 -4.73 -28.71
C ARG A 1112 -1.65 -4.90 -29.94
N PHE A 1113 -2.23 -3.82 -30.46
CA PHE A 1113 -3.13 -3.81 -31.62
C PHE A 1113 -2.58 -2.98 -32.79
N TYR A 1114 -1.26 -2.87 -32.90
CA TYR A 1114 -0.64 -2.17 -34.02
C TYR A 1114 -1.11 -2.75 -35.36
N ASN A 1115 -1.70 -1.92 -36.22
CA ASN A 1115 -2.36 -2.30 -37.47
C ASN A 1115 -3.53 -3.33 -37.33
N ASP A 1116 -4.13 -3.49 -36.15
CA ASP A 1116 -5.32 -4.34 -35.94
C ASP A 1116 -6.48 -3.58 -35.27
N PRO A 1117 -7.19 -2.71 -36.02
CA PRO A 1117 -8.34 -1.97 -35.51
C PRO A 1117 -9.52 -2.89 -35.12
N ALA A 1118 -9.66 -4.03 -35.80
CA ALA A 1118 -10.72 -4.99 -35.51
C ALA A 1118 -10.50 -5.69 -34.17
N GLY A 1119 -9.27 -6.12 -33.87
CA GLY A 1119 -8.91 -6.67 -32.56
C GLY A 1119 -9.14 -5.68 -31.43
N PHE A 1120 -8.74 -4.42 -31.61
CA PHE A 1120 -9.00 -3.35 -30.65
C PHE A 1120 -10.50 -3.14 -30.40
N ALA A 1121 -11.32 -3.08 -31.47
CA ALA A 1121 -12.76 -2.93 -31.37
C ALA A 1121 -13.45 -4.09 -30.64
N MET A 1122 -13.00 -5.33 -30.88
CA MET A 1122 -13.55 -6.53 -30.24
C MET A 1122 -13.21 -6.63 -28.74
N GLU A 1123 -12.08 -6.07 -28.30
CA GLU A 1123 -11.73 -5.98 -26.87
C GLU A 1123 -12.48 -4.84 -26.17
N ARG A 1124 -12.75 -3.74 -26.88
CA ARG A 1124 -13.41 -2.54 -26.33
C ARG A 1124 -14.92 -2.68 -26.20
N TYR A 1125 -15.60 -3.29 -27.16
CA TYR A 1125 -17.06 -3.27 -27.25
C TYR A 1125 -17.70 -4.60 -26.82
N ALA A 1126 -18.80 -4.52 -26.10
CA ALA A 1126 -19.59 -5.66 -25.66
C ALA A 1126 -20.75 -5.93 -26.65
N TYR A 1127 -20.86 -7.19 -27.09
CA TYR A 1127 -21.92 -7.65 -27.97
C TYR A 1127 -22.72 -8.78 -27.30
N TYR A 1128 -24.02 -8.82 -27.58
CA TYR A 1128 -24.97 -9.78 -27.00
C TYR A 1128 -25.84 -10.39 -28.10
N VAL A 1129 -26.35 -11.61 -27.90
CA VAL A 1129 -27.27 -12.26 -28.84
C VAL A 1129 -28.71 -11.91 -28.46
N CYS A 1130 -29.47 -11.29 -29.37
CA CYS A 1130 -30.86 -10.99 -29.10
C CYS A 1130 -31.70 -12.27 -29.02
N PHE A 1131 -32.49 -12.44 -27.96
CA PHE A 1131 -33.35 -13.60 -27.76
C PHE A 1131 -34.39 -13.76 -28.86
N LYS A 1132 -35.00 -12.66 -29.33
CA LYS A 1132 -36.09 -12.67 -30.33
C LYS A 1132 -35.57 -12.92 -31.75
N CYS A 1133 -34.64 -12.09 -32.23
CA CYS A 1133 -34.17 -12.16 -33.62
C CYS A 1133 -32.89 -12.98 -33.83
N LYS A 1134 -32.24 -13.46 -32.76
CA LYS A 1134 -30.98 -14.21 -32.76
C LYS A 1134 -29.77 -13.49 -33.38
N LYS A 1135 -29.87 -12.18 -33.64
CA LYS A 1135 -28.77 -11.35 -34.17
C LYS A 1135 -27.93 -10.77 -33.04
N ALA A 1136 -26.63 -10.62 -33.29
CA ALA A 1136 -25.73 -9.92 -32.39
C ALA A 1136 -26.01 -8.39 -32.41
N TYR A 1137 -26.06 -7.76 -31.25
CA TYR A 1137 -26.23 -6.30 -31.10
C TYR A 1137 -25.27 -5.73 -30.07
N TYR A 1138 -24.99 -4.43 -30.21
CA TYR A 1138 -24.10 -3.68 -29.33
C TYR A 1138 -24.77 -3.37 -28.00
N GLY A 1139 -24.09 -3.63 -26.88
CA GLY A 1139 -24.60 -3.39 -25.53
C GLY A 1139 -23.63 -2.62 -24.63
N GLY A 1140 -22.82 -1.74 -25.21
CA GLY A 1140 -21.92 -0.83 -24.47
C GLY A 1140 -20.44 -1.19 -24.57
N GLU A 1141 -19.61 -0.49 -23.79
CA GLU A 1141 -18.19 -0.79 -23.65
C GLU A 1141 -17.94 -1.85 -22.58
N VAL A 1142 -16.90 -2.64 -22.78
CA VAL A 1142 -16.54 -3.79 -21.92
C VAL A 1142 -16.17 -3.37 -20.50
N ARG A 1143 -15.65 -2.16 -20.30
CA ARG A 1143 -15.30 -1.66 -18.96
C ARG A 1143 -16.50 -1.65 -18.01
N CYS A 1144 -17.68 -1.29 -18.50
CA CYS A 1144 -18.92 -1.24 -17.71
C CYS A 1144 -19.34 -2.65 -17.26
N ASP A 1145 -19.14 -3.66 -18.12
CA ASP A 1145 -19.42 -5.08 -17.83
C ASP A 1145 -18.44 -5.65 -16.80
N ILE A 1146 -17.16 -5.25 -16.84
CA ILE A 1146 -16.13 -5.67 -15.87
C ILE A 1146 -16.42 -5.08 -14.47
N GLU A 1147 -16.84 -3.81 -14.41
CA GLU A 1147 -17.16 -3.13 -13.15
C GLU A 1147 -18.45 -3.66 -12.48
N ALA A 1148 -19.35 -4.29 -13.24
CA ALA A 1148 -20.56 -4.92 -12.71
C ALA A 1148 -20.29 -6.26 -11.99
N GLY A 1149 -19.15 -6.90 -12.28
CA GLY A 1149 -18.78 -8.22 -11.76
C GLY A 1149 -19.37 -9.40 -12.58
N PRO A 1150 -18.80 -10.62 -12.45
CA PRO A 1150 -19.29 -11.78 -13.19
C PRO A 1150 -20.67 -12.23 -12.65
N VAL A 1151 -21.67 -12.24 -13.53
CA VAL A 1151 -22.99 -12.83 -13.26
C VAL A 1151 -23.04 -14.20 -13.92
N ASP A 1152 -22.85 -15.27 -13.12
CA ASP A 1152 -22.82 -16.65 -13.62
C ASP A 1152 -24.21 -17.17 -14.04
N GLU A 1153 -25.29 -16.55 -13.55
CA GLU A 1153 -26.68 -16.89 -13.90
C GLU A 1153 -27.41 -15.65 -14.45
N TYR A 1154 -27.75 -15.66 -15.73
CA TYR A 1154 -28.57 -14.64 -16.39
C TYR A 1154 -29.69 -15.31 -17.19
N ASP A 1155 -30.83 -14.63 -17.32
CA ASP A 1155 -31.92 -15.10 -18.18
C ASP A 1155 -31.68 -14.62 -19.62
N PRO A 1156 -31.46 -15.53 -20.60
CA PRO A 1156 -31.30 -15.16 -22.00
C PRO A 1156 -32.51 -14.41 -22.58
N ALA A 1157 -33.72 -14.55 -22.00
CA ALA A 1157 -34.92 -13.88 -22.47
C ALA A 1157 -34.87 -12.35 -22.29
N GLU A 1158 -34.07 -11.85 -21.36
CA GLU A 1158 -33.92 -10.41 -21.10
C GLU A 1158 -33.02 -9.72 -22.14
N LEU A 1159 -32.15 -10.46 -22.81
CA LEU A 1159 -31.24 -9.93 -23.85
C LEU A 1159 -32.01 -9.63 -25.13
N VAL A 1160 -32.53 -8.42 -25.28
CA VAL A 1160 -33.31 -8.01 -26.43
C VAL A 1160 -32.73 -6.74 -27.05
N CYS A 1161 -32.37 -6.79 -28.33
CA CYS A 1161 -31.81 -5.63 -29.03
C CYS A 1161 -32.84 -4.49 -29.13
N GLY A 1162 -32.38 -3.25 -29.32
CA GLY A 1162 -33.26 -2.08 -29.45
C GLY A 1162 -34.37 -2.21 -30.51
N ALA A 1163 -34.14 -2.95 -31.60
CA ALA A 1163 -35.16 -3.20 -32.62
C ALA A 1163 -36.23 -4.23 -32.20
N CYS A 1164 -35.94 -5.05 -31.18
CA CYS A 1164 -36.82 -6.10 -30.67
C CYS A 1164 -37.36 -5.79 -29.26
N SER A 1165 -36.78 -4.81 -28.57
CA SER A 1165 -37.33 -4.20 -27.35
C SER A 1165 -38.59 -3.45 -27.75
N ASP A 1166 -39.59 -3.42 -26.87
CA ASP A 1166 -41.01 -3.30 -27.22
C ASP A 1166 -41.42 -1.97 -27.89
N VAL A 1167 -41.08 -1.81 -29.18
CA VAL A 1167 -41.49 -0.71 -30.08
C VAL A 1167 -42.99 -0.72 -30.36
N SER A 1168 -43.74 -1.73 -29.92
CA SER A 1168 -45.18 -1.83 -30.17
C SER A 1168 -46.02 -0.83 -29.34
N ARG A 1169 -45.45 -0.28 -28.25
CA ARG A 1169 -46.07 0.81 -27.45
C ARG A 1169 -45.55 2.21 -27.79
N ALA A 1170 -44.43 2.33 -28.48
CA ALA A 1170 -43.94 3.62 -28.96
C ALA A 1170 -44.70 4.00 -30.23
N GLN A 1171 -45.37 5.15 -30.26
CA GLN A 1171 -45.95 5.66 -31.50
C GLN A 1171 -44.83 5.86 -32.53
N MET A 1172 -44.77 4.97 -33.52
CA MET A 1172 -43.87 5.10 -34.66
C MET A 1172 -44.15 6.43 -35.34
N CYS A 1173 -43.13 7.29 -35.42
CA CYS A 1173 -43.32 8.60 -36.03
C CYS A 1173 -43.59 8.42 -37.52
N PRO A 1174 -44.74 8.88 -38.05
CA PRO A 1174 -45.07 8.71 -39.46
C PRO A 1174 -44.12 9.47 -40.40
N LYS A 1175 -43.33 10.43 -39.88
CA LYS A 1175 -42.32 11.18 -40.65
C LYS A 1175 -40.90 10.62 -40.55
N HIS A 1176 -40.53 10.04 -39.39
CA HIS A 1176 -39.13 9.70 -39.11
C HIS A 1176 -38.87 8.27 -38.64
N GLY A 1177 -39.88 7.38 -38.69
CA GLY A 1177 -39.70 5.97 -38.35
C GLY A 1177 -39.07 5.76 -36.97
N THR A 1178 -37.98 4.98 -36.93
CA THR A 1178 -37.18 4.69 -35.72
C THR A 1178 -35.92 5.55 -35.60
N ASP A 1179 -35.63 6.42 -36.56
CA ASP A 1179 -34.29 7.03 -36.70
C ASP A 1179 -33.96 8.01 -35.57
N PHE A 1180 -34.97 8.62 -34.96
CA PHE A 1180 -34.83 9.48 -33.78
C PHE A 1180 -35.58 8.92 -32.56
N LEU A 1181 -35.69 7.60 -32.46
CA LEU A 1181 -36.34 6.96 -31.33
C LEU A 1181 -35.47 7.10 -30.08
N GLU A 1182 -36.00 7.79 -29.07
CA GLU A 1182 -35.32 7.96 -27.78
C GLU A 1182 -35.89 7.02 -26.73
N TYR A 1183 -35.05 6.59 -25.80
CA TYR A 1183 -35.44 5.79 -24.64
C TYR A 1183 -35.32 6.61 -23.35
N LYS A 1184 -36.17 6.29 -22.38
CA LYS A 1184 -36.10 6.76 -21.00
C LYS A 1184 -35.02 5.98 -20.26
N CYS A 1185 -34.29 6.64 -19.37
CA CYS A 1185 -33.46 5.97 -18.37
C CYS A 1185 -34.32 5.06 -17.50
N ARG A 1186 -33.97 3.77 -17.39
CA ARG A 1186 -34.71 2.79 -16.59
C ARG A 1186 -34.96 3.28 -15.17
N TYR A 1187 -33.98 3.98 -14.59
CA TYR A 1187 -33.95 4.36 -13.18
C TYR A 1187 -34.32 5.81 -12.86
N CYS A 1188 -34.62 6.65 -13.87
CA CYS A 1188 -35.11 8.02 -13.62
C CYS A 1188 -35.92 8.60 -14.79
N CYS A 1189 -36.53 9.77 -14.59
CA CYS A 1189 -37.23 10.54 -15.61
C CYS A 1189 -36.24 11.42 -16.41
N SER A 1190 -35.26 10.80 -17.06
CA SER A 1190 -34.33 11.47 -17.98
C SER A 1190 -34.21 10.68 -19.28
N VAL A 1191 -33.84 11.36 -20.36
CA VAL A 1191 -33.53 10.69 -21.63
C VAL A 1191 -32.25 9.86 -21.43
N ALA A 1192 -32.27 8.63 -21.92
CA ALA A 1192 -31.11 7.75 -21.86
C ALA A 1192 -30.05 8.16 -22.88
N VAL A 1193 -28.80 8.04 -22.47
CA VAL A 1193 -27.61 8.32 -23.28
C VAL A 1193 -26.80 7.03 -23.50
N PHE A 1194 -26.79 6.16 -22.49
CA PHE A 1194 -26.09 4.90 -22.50
C PHE A 1194 -27.06 3.73 -22.59
N PHE A 1195 -26.62 2.66 -23.26
CA PHE A 1195 -27.29 1.37 -23.27
C PHE A 1195 -26.25 0.31 -22.89
N CYS A 1196 -26.37 -0.18 -21.66
CA CYS A 1196 -25.37 -1.06 -21.05
C CYS A 1196 -25.99 -2.42 -20.71
N PHE A 1197 -25.13 -3.43 -20.60
CA PHE A 1197 -25.50 -4.81 -20.24
C PHE A 1197 -26.43 -5.50 -21.23
N GLY A 1198 -26.65 -4.90 -22.40
CA GLY A 1198 -27.58 -5.38 -23.42
C GLY A 1198 -29.07 -5.28 -23.05
N THR A 1199 -29.42 -4.79 -21.85
CA THR A 1199 -30.80 -4.78 -21.38
C THR A 1199 -31.28 -3.43 -20.90
N THR A 1200 -30.37 -2.52 -20.54
CA THR A 1200 -30.73 -1.39 -19.68
C THR A 1200 -30.25 -0.05 -20.23
N HIS A 1201 -31.19 0.89 -20.36
CA HIS A 1201 -30.92 2.27 -20.78
C HIS A 1201 -30.65 3.17 -19.56
N PHE A 1202 -29.55 3.93 -19.60
CA PHE A 1202 -29.12 4.85 -18.53
C PHE A 1202 -28.95 6.29 -19.05
N CYS A 1203 -29.32 7.28 -18.25
CA CYS A 1203 -28.79 8.63 -18.42
C CYS A 1203 -27.38 8.73 -17.80
N ASN A 1204 -26.62 9.79 -18.11
CA ASN A 1204 -25.24 9.94 -17.62
C ASN A 1204 -25.12 9.77 -16.10
N ALA A 1205 -25.91 10.50 -15.33
CA ALA A 1205 -25.81 10.46 -13.87
C ALA A 1205 -26.22 9.12 -13.24
N CYS A 1206 -27.13 8.36 -13.85
CA CYS A 1206 -27.47 7.01 -13.41
C CYS A 1206 -26.44 5.97 -13.87
N HIS A 1207 -25.79 6.21 -15.01
CA HIS A 1207 -24.69 5.39 -15.49
C HIS A 1207 -23.47 5.51 -14.57
N ASP A 1208 -23.15 6.71 -14.08
CA ASP A 1208 -22.02 6.92 -13.15
C ASP A 1208 -22.20 6.22 -11.79
N ASP A 1209 -23.45 5.95 -11.38
CA ASP A 1209 -23.82 5.29 -10.11
C ASP A 1209 -24.56 3.95 -10.37
N PHE A 1210 -24.26 3.30 -11.50
CA PHE A 1210 -25.07 2.15 -11.95
C PHE A 1210 -25.03 0.98 -10.95
N GLN A 1211 -23.91 0.75 -10.27
CA GLN A 1211 -23.75 -0.35 -9.30
C GLN A 1211 -24.75 -0.25 -8.15
N ARG A 1212 -25.02 0.96 -7.66
CA ARG A 1212 -26.01 1.16 -6.59
C ARG A 1212 -27.42 1.11 -7.15
N VAL A 1213 -27.66 1.89 -8.21
CA VAL A 1213 -29.01 2.12 -8.74
C VAL A 1213 -29.61 0.86 -9.39
N ALA A 1214 -28.80 0.02 -10.04
CA ALA A 1214 -29.26 -1.23 -10.65
C ALA A 1214 -29.56 -2.33 -9.63
N ASN A 1215 -28.91 -2.29 -8.46
CA ASN A 1215 -29.09 -3.26 -7.38
C ASN A 1215 -30.25 -2.91 -6.43
N LEU A 1216 -30.87 -1.73 -6.58
CA LEU A 1216 -32.05 -1.38 -5.79
C LEU A 1216 -33.26 -2.23 -6.22
N PRO A 1217 -33.99 -2.84 -5.26
CA PRO A 1217 -35.25 -3.51 -5.54
C PRO A 1217 -36.24 -2.56 -6.22
N LYS A 1218 -37.05 -3.07 -7.16
CA LYS A 1218 -38.02 -2.24 -7.92
C LYS A 1218 -38.97 -1.40 -7.04
N HIS A 1219 -39.28 -1.88 -5.83
CA HIS A 1219 -40.17 -1.18 -4.89
C HIS A 1219 -39.49 -0.02 -4.15
N GLU A 1220 -38.16 0.03 -4.12
CA GLU A 1220 -37.37 1.10 -3.50
C GLU A 1220 -36.97 2.19 -4.50
N LEU A 1221 -37.26 2.00 -5.79
CA LEU A 1221 -37.00 3.00 -6.81
C LEU A 1221 -37.98 4.18 -6.68
N PRO A 1222 -37.51 5.42 -6.92
CA PRO A 1222 -38.36 6.61 -6.82
C PRO A 1222 -39.50 6.56 -7.83
N HIS A 1223 -40.69 7.01 -7.43
CA HIS A 1223 -41.82 7.16 -8.31
C HIS A 1223 -41.67 8.42 -9.18
N CYS A 1224 -42.42 8.50 -10.28
CA CYS A 1224 -42.47 9.72 -11.09
C CYS A 1224 -43.01 10.88 -10.23
N PRO A 1225 -42.35 12.06 -10.19
CA PRO A 1225 -41.14 12.44 -10.92
C PRO A 1225 -39.83 11.93 -10.27
N ALA A 1226 -39.10 11.11 -11.00
CA ALA A 1226 -37.86 10.49 -10.54
C ALA A 1226 -36.63 11.21 -11.09
N GLY A 1227 -35.72 11.63 -10.21
CA GLY A 1227 -34.43 12.21 -10.56
C GLY A 1227 -33.33 11.14 -10.69
N PRO A 1228 -32.18 11.48 -11.30
CA PRO A 1228 -31.05 10.56 -11.39
C PRO A 1228 -30.52 10.09 -10.02
N LYS A 1229 -29.74 9.00 -9.99
CA LYS A 1229 -29.14 8.41 -8.78
C LYS A 1229 -30.16 8.03 -7.68
N ALA A 1230 -31.32 7.51 -8.11
CA ALA A 1230 -32.44 7.10 -7.24
C ALA A 1230 -32.98 8.22 -6.33
N LYS A 1231 -32.96 9.48 -6.81
CA LYS A 1231 -33.48 10.63 -6.07
C LYS A 1231 -34.96 10.87 -6.39
N GLN A 1232 -35.81 10.94 -5.38
CA GLN A 1232 -37.19 11.39 -5.54
C GLN A 1232 -37.22 12.91 -5.76
N LEU A 1233 -37.87 13.39 -6.82
CA LEU A 1233 -38.09 14.83 -7.05
C LEU A 1233 -39.41 15.28 -6.42
N GLU A 1234 -39.48 16.57 -6.08
CA GLU A 1234 -40.68 17.22 -5.56
C GLU A 1234 -41.59 17.68 -6.71
N GLY A 1235 -42.91 17.55 -6.54
CA GLY A 1235 -43.93 17.90 -7.53
C GLY A 1235 -44.64 16.69 -8.14
N GLU A 1236 -45.70 16.95 -8.93
CA GLU A 1236 -46.47 15.89 -9.63
C GLU A 1236 -46.15 15.81 -11.14
N GLU A 1237 -45.38 16.76 -11.68
CA GLU A 1237 -45.10 16.84 -13.11
C GLU A 1237 -43.81 16.09 -13.48
N CYS A 1238 -43.89 15.19 -14.46
CA CYS A 1238 -42.76 14.43 -14.96
C CYS A 1238 -41.78 15.33 -15.72
N PRO A 1239 -40.46 15.29 -15.46
CA PRO A 1239 -39.45 16.04 -16.23
C PRO A 1239 -39.40 15.71 -17.72
N LEU A 1240 -39.94 14.56 -18.13
CA LEU A 1240 -40.05 14.16 -19.54
C LEU A 1240 -41.40 14.55 -20.17
N HIS A 1241 -42.27 15.22 -19.41
CA HIS A 1241 -43.64 15.63 -19.77
C HIS A 1241 -44.46 14.52 -20.47
N VAL A 1242 -44.23 13.26 -20.09
CA VAL A 1242 -44.88 12.08 -20.67
C VAL A 1242 -45.29 11.09 -19.58
N LYS A 1243 -46.43 10.42 -19.78
CA LYS A 1243 -46.84 9.29 -18.95
C LYS A 1243 -46.03 8.05 -19.36
N HIS A 1244 -45.31 7.49 -18.40
CA HIS A 1244 -44.45 6.32 -18.61
C HIS A 1244 -44.68 5.30 -17.49
N PRO A 1245 -44.31 4.02 -17.67
CA PRO A 1245 -44.37 3.00 -16.61
C PRO A 1245 -43.51 3.36 -15.39
N PRO A 1246 -43.70 2.67 -14.25
CA PRO A 1246 -42.91 2.88 -13.04
C PRO A 1246 -41.40 2.80 -13.30
N THR A 1247 -40.63 3.52 -12.48
CA THR A 1247 -39.17 3.47 -12.50
C THR A 1247 -38.70 2.03 -12.25
N GLY A 1248 -37.72 1.56 -13.04
CA GLY A 1248 -37.28 0.16 -13.05
C GLY A 1248 -37.71 -0.61 -14.30
N GLU A 1249 -38.48 0.01 -15.20
CA GLU A 1249 -38.92 -0.56 -16.48
C GLU A 1249 -38.43 0.26 -17.68
N GLU A 1250 -38.09 -0.46 -18.75
CA GLU A 1250 -37.67 0.12 -20.03
C GLU A 1250 -38.84 0.80 -20.74
N PHE A 1251 -38.63 2.01 -21.25
CA PHE A 1251 -39.68 2.76 -21.94
C PHE A 1251 -39.12 3.59 -23.10
N ALA A 1252 -39.65 3.35 -24.29
CA ALA A 1252 -39.38 4.16 -25.46
C ALA A 1252 -40.23 5.42 -25.44
N LEU A 1253 -39.59 6.58 -25.52
CA LEU A 1253 -40.22 7.90 -25.45
C LEU A 1253 -40.79 8.37 -26.80
N GLY A 1254 -40.57 7.61 -27.89
CA GLY A 1254 -40.94 8.01 -29.24
C GLY A 1254 -39.89 8.88 -29.92
N CYS A 1255 -40.27 9.55 -31.01
CA CYS A 1255 -39.38 10.39 -31.82
C CYS A 1255 -39.00 11.67 -31.07
N GLY A 1256 -37.73 11.83 -30.69
CA GLY A 1256 -37.23 13.00 -29.95
C GLY A 1256 -37.45 14.33 -30.67
N VAL A 1257 -37.32 14.33 -32.01
CA VAL A 1257 -37.54 15.52 -32.85
C VAL A 1257 -38.98 16.00 -32.78
N CYS A 1258 -39.95 15.08 -32.87
CA CYS A 1258 -41.36 15.43 -32.81
C CYS A 1258 -41.80 15.82 -31.39
N ARG A 1259 -41.20 15.21 -30.36
CA ARG A 1259 -41.47 15.55 -28.95
C ARG A 1259 -41.03 16.98 -28.62
N ASN A 1260 -39.87 17.41 -29.13
CA ASN A 1260 -39.36 18.77 -28.92
C ASN A 1260 -40.07 19.83 -29.80
N ALA A 1261 -40.70 19.43 -30.90
CA ALA A 1261 -41.48 20.34 -31.76
C ALA A 1261 -42.86 20.69 -31.18
N HIS A 1262 -43.42 19.87 -30.29
CA HIS A 1262 -44.68 20.17 -29.59
C HIS A 1262 -44.52 21.16 -28.42
N THR A 1263 -43.28 21.54 -28.08
CA THR A 1263 -42.94 22.55 -27.06
C THR A 1263 -42.61 23.93 -27.65
N PHE A 1264 -42.73 24.11 -28.97
CA PHE A 1264 -42.58 25.40 -29.66
C PHE A 1264 -43.90 25.93 -30.21
#